data_AF-A0AA36H6Z9-F1
#
_entry.id   AF-A0AA36H6Z9-F1
#
_cell.length_a   1.000
_cell.length_b   1.000
_cell.length_c   1.000
_cell.angle_alpha   90.00
_cell.angle_beta   90.00
_cell.angle_gamma   90.00
#
_symmetry.space_group_name_H-M   'P 1'
#
loop_
_entity.id
_entity.type
_entity.pdbx_description
1 polymer ?
#
loop_
_entity_poly.entity_id
_entity_poly.type
_entity_poly.pdbx_seq_one_letter_code
_entity_poly.pdbx_strand_id
1 'polypeptide(L)'
;MGVNLFEVYTHYEYGASADGAEMTTFLAPPFNVYTATQTSRLQPRRNLLATFDLQSEFATFPTKKRQQPWLRPIVPLHFRSPSLTTVYQGYKKRIARFKNNFMAGMFPANRITMAIVIMAISVLSVFHRDLSFGILPFIENHILYFLFGEGIISFCISLLISGAFIWFVLVQVIRLSIKLLLSYKGWMYEQPGKPISTPTKLWLGVLKLMSKSGPMMHSYQGALPHLPLPSLNDTIEKHLLSMRPILNDEEFEELEHLSEVFRKGLGRRLQRYLQLKSWLSTNYVTDWWEEFVYMRQRSPIMINSNYYGFDTLNEHPTHNQAARAANVTYTALLFRRQVERQEVTPFSVSPRTKVPFCTMQYERLFNSCRVPGEEVDKFLHWDDARHVAVYYKGCWFKVIVHNGKRLLEACELQHQYEAILMQDIEPEPAERHLAVLTAGERTHWAKTRRAYFRSGINKTSLNDIERAAFVVILDDEEVSYDKNDSTKLDRWAHNLLHGKGYNRWFDKSFNMIISKNAHAGINAEHSWGDAAVIAHFMEFMLLKDIVIYGYDENGNCKGEPSVFVKPERIKWDIPEPALKAIDISMDVAKKLIDDVEMALLVWTDYGKGFIKKLRVSPDAFLQMCLQYTYYKNQNKFSLTYEASMTRLYREGRTETVRSCTTQSSAFVLAMVDPNKTKAERLQLLRKACDRHQELYRDAMCGKGVDRHLFALYVIKRYLEEESPFFDKIFPPMYLLSTSQTPLNQVDSEMVGMSEAQRLRLTTAGGGFGPVADRGYGVSYIVAGEDQISFHISSKRSADNTSSKEFREELKRSLIDMRALFEEKPN
;
A
#
# COMPACT_ATOMS: atom_id res chain seq x y z
N MET A 1 -8.79 28.00 1.21
CA MET A 1 -8.98 27.72 2.65
C MET A 1 -9.37 26.26 2.77
N GLY A 2 -8.59 25.46 3.49
CA GLY A 2 -8.67 24.00 3.44
C GLY A 2 -9.81 23.45 4.29
N VAL A 3 -10.83 22.88 3.66
CA VAL A 3 -11.89 22.16 4.36
C VAL A 3 -11.53 20.68 4.41
N ASN A 4 -11.31 20.19 5.64
CA ASN A 4 -10.93 18.83 5.98
C ASN A 4 -12.02 17.84 5.55
N LEU A 5 -11.68 16.89 4.68
CA LEU A 5 -12.61 15.88 4.14
C LEU A 5 -12.92 14.75 5.13
N PHE A 6 -12.23 14.72 6.28
CA PHE A 6 -12.17 13.55 7.14
C PHE A 6 -12.44 13.80 8.63
N GLU A 7 -12.83 15.02 9.05
CA GLU A 7 -13.42 15.22 10.39
C GLU A 7 -14.65 14.31 10.60
N VAL A 8 -15.27 13.84 9.52
CA VAL A 8 -16.46 12.99 9.53
C VAL A 8 -16.17 11.48 9.76
N TYR A 9 -14.91 11.01 9.66
CA TYR A 9 -14.60 9.58 9.89
C TYR A 9 -14.22 9.25 11.33
N THR A 10 -13.98 10.24 12.21
CA THR A 10 -13.51 9.97 13.59
C THR A 10 -14.15 10.84 14.67
N HIS A 11 -15.04 11.78 14.33
CA HIS A 11 -15.72 12.60 15.34
C HIS A 11 -17.18 12.88 14.97
N TYR A 12 -18.08 11.97 15.34
CA TYR A 12 -19.45 12.30 15.77
C TYR A 12 -20.01 11.10 16.56
N GLU A 13 -19.91 11.16 17.89
CA GLU A 13 -20.81 10.48 18.84
C GLU A 13 -20.47 10.94 20.27
N TYR A 14 -20.95 12.14 20.64
CA TYR A 14 -21.25 12.49 22.03
C TYR A 14 -22.70 12.96 22.06
N GLY A 15 -23.63 12.01 22.16
CA GLY A 15 -25.03 12.25 22.48
C GLY A 15 -25.31 11.60 23.83
N ALA A 16 -25.31 12.38 24.89
CA ALA A 16 -25.64 11.92 26.23
C ALA A 16 -27.15 11.62 26.33
N SER A 17 -27.46 10.46 26.91
CA SER A 17 -28.80 10.01 27.29
C SER A 17 -29.42 10.93 28.33
N ALA A 18 -30.72 11.22 28.15
CA ALA A 18 -31.56 11.90 29.12
C ALA A 18 -31.92 10.97 30.29
N ASP A 19 -31.85 11.49 31.51
CA ASP A 19 -32.76 11.20 32.62
C ASP A 19 -32.76 12.40 33.58
N GLY A 20 -33.96 12.80 34.00
CA GLY A 20 -34.21 14.08 34.67
C GLY A 20 -34.27 14.03 36.20
N ALA A 21 -34.06 15.20 36.82
CA ALA A 21 -34.81 15.69 37.99
C ALA A 21 -34.40 17.14 38.35
N GLU A 22 -35.43 18.00 38.42
CA GLU A 22 -35.67 19.17 39.28
C GLU A 22 -34.80 20.46 39.29
N MET A 23 -35.53 21.55 38.96
CA MET A 23 -35.39 23.00 39.19
C MET A 23 -34.47 23.52 40.31
N THR A 24 -33.76 24.64 40.03
CA THR A 24 -34.14 26.01 40.52
C THR A 24 -33.22 27.14 40.00
N THR A 25 -33.84 28.20 39.41
CA THR A 25 -33.53 29.67 39.44
C THR A 25 -32.12 30.20 39.09
N PHE A 26 -31.89 31.31 38.37
CA PHE A 26 -32.63 32.26 37.51
C PHE A 26 -31.59 33.27 36.96
N LEU A 27 -31.92 33.99 35.87
CA LEU A 27 -31.32 35.24 35.32
C LEU A 27 -30.34 35.13 34.13
N ALA A 28 -30.93 35.14 32.93
CA ALA A 28 -30.52 35.97 31.78
C ALA A 28 -30.99 37.45 32.01
N PRO A 29 -30.75 38.50 31.17
CA PRO A 29 -30.69 38.50 29.69
C PRO A 29 -29.75 39.64 29.09
N PRO A 30 -29.93 40.22 27.88
CA PRO A 30 -29.83 39.66 26.50
C PRO A 30 -29.32 40.63 25.37
N PHE A 31 -29.37 40.14 24.11
CA PHE A 31 -29.62 40.84 22.80
C PHE A 31 -28.48 41.69 22.16
N ASN A 32 -28.34 41.88 20.83
CA ASN A 32 -29.29 41.78 19.72
C ASN A 32 -28.66 41.61 18.30
N VAL A 33 -29.53 41.17 17.39
CA VAL A 33 -29.52 41.08 15.91
C VAL A 33 -29.42 42.45 15.22
N TYR A 34 -28.84 42.54 14.01
CA TYR A 34 -29.29 43.47 12.95
C TYR A 34 -29.00 42.96 11.52
N THR A 35 -30.03 43.06 10.68
CA THR A 35 -30.04 42.97 9.20
C THR A 35 -30.36 44.35 8.61
N ALA A 36 -29.82 44.72 7.43
CA ALA A 36 -30.54 45.43 6.33
C ALA A 36 -29.64 45.95 5.16
N THR A 37 -29.94 45.45 3.95
CA THR A 37 -30.16 46.09 2.61
C THR A 37 -29.18 47.06 1.89
N GLN A 38 -28.81 46.61 0.66
CA GLN A 38 -28.84 47.24 -0.68
C GLN A 38 -28.31 48.67 -0.98
N THR A 39 -27.41 48.76 -1.98
CA THR A 39 -27.43 49.53 -3.27
C THR A 39 -25.99 49.79 -3.74
N SER A 40 -25.61 50.15 -4.97
CA SER A 40 -25.90 49.64 -6.32
C SER A 40 -24.75 50.12 -7.23
N ARG A 41 -24.57 49.44 -8.39
CA ARG A 41 -24.01 49.90 -9.68
C ARG A 41 -22.49 49.90 -10.00
N LEU A 42 -22.20 49.09 -11.04
CA LEU A 42 -21.49 49.35 -12.31
C LEU A 42 -19.94 49.27 -12.40
N GLN A 43 -19.53 48.28 -13.21
CA GLN A 43 -18.25 47.93 -13.87
C GLN A 43 -17.58 49.07 -14.73
N PRO A 44 -16.53 48.82 -15.56
CA PRO A 44 -15.20 48.18 -15.35
C PRO A 44 -14.03 48.97 -16.05
N ARG A 45 -12.74 48.61 -15.84
CA ARG A 45 -11.69 48.37 -16.89
C ARG A 45 -10.22 48.46 -16.42
N ARG A 46 -9.45 47.43 -16.83
CA ARG A 46 -8.11 47.35 -17.47
C ARG A 46 -6.86 48.06 -16.90
N ASN A 47 -5.81 47.22 -16.77
CA ASN A 47 -4.39 47.35 -17.16
C ASN A 47 -3.63 48.66 -16.86
N LEU A 48 -2.46 48.55 -16.19
CA LEU A 48 -1.15 48.61 -16.86
C LEU A 48 0.03 48.41 -15.89
N LEU A 49 1.07 47.76 -16.43
CA LEU A 49 2.43 47.64 -15.94
C LEU A 49 3.15 49.00 -15.92
N ALA A 50 4.07 49.21 -14.98
CA ALA A 50 5.31 49.95 -15.23
C ALA A 50 6.37 49.68 -14.16
N THR A 51 7.50 49.16 -14.63
CA THR A 51 8.86 49.12 -14.07
C THR A 51 9.45 50.52 -13.89
N PHE A 52 10.33 50.72 -12.90
CA PHE A 52 11.37 51.76 -12.96
C PHE A 52 12.65 51.32 -12.24
N ASP A 53 13.76 51.77 -12.81
CA ASP A 53 15.13 51.25 -12.69
C ASP A 53 16.10 52.39 -12.29
N LEU A 54 17.11 52.00 -11.52
CA LEU A 54 18.51 52.50 -11.37
C LEU A 54 18.91 53.97 -11.03
N GLN A 55 19.85 54.01 -10.06
CA GLN A 55 21.12 54.78 -9.97
C GLN A 55 21.06 56.31 -9.83
N SER A 56 21.97 57.04 -9.17
CA SER A 56 23.22 56.82 -8.40
C SER A 56 23.65 58.21 -7.88
N GLU A 57 24.39 58.33 -6.76
CA GLU A 57 25.58 59.21 -6.65
C GLU A 57 26.27 59.14 -5.27
N PHE A 58 27.59 59.24 -5.31
CA PHE A 58 28.57 59.17 -4.22
C PHE A 58 28.91 60.56 -3.67
N ALA A 59 29.24 60.69 -2.36
CA ALA A 59 30.41 61.45 -1.89
C ALA A 59 30.68 61.34 -0.36
N THR A 60 31.95 61.07 -0.05
CA THR A 60 32.83 61.54 1.05
C THR A 60 32.69 61.11 2.53
N PHE A 61 33.79 60.52 3.02
CA PHE A 61 34.17 60.17 4.41
C PHE A 61 34.65 61.40 5.23
N PRO A 62 34.65 61.35 6.58
CA PRO A 62 35.86 60.94 7.31
C PRO A 62 35.63 60.04 8.54
N THR A 63 36.75 59.48 8.99
CA THR A 63 37.02 58.37 9.90
C THR A 63 36.80 58.67 11.40
N LYS A 64 36.28 57.68 12.15
CA LYS A 64 36.85 57.27 13.47
C LYS A 64 36.31 55.92 13.96
N LYS A 65 37.28 55.12 14.42
CA LYS A 65 37.30 53.73 14.87
C LYS A 65 36.21 53.33 15.90
N ARG A 66 35.55 52.19 15.67
CA ARG A 66 35.13 51.25 16.71
C ARG A 66 35.28 49.81 16.21
N GLN A 67 36.02 49.01 16.98
CA GLN A 67 36.40 47.63 16.70
C GLN A 67 35.18 46.69 16.80
N GLN A 68 35.00 45.83 15.79
CA GLN A 68 34.27 44.56 15.90
C GLN A 68 35.24 43.42 15.56
N PRO A 69 35.42 42.40 16.42
CA PRO A 69 36.18 41.22 16.08
C PRO A 69 35.28 40.22 15.32
N TRP A 70 35.45 40.18 14.00
CA TRP A 70 35.16 39.00 13.20
C TRP A 70 36.37 38.09 13.25
N LEU A 71 36.19 36.87 13.78
CA LEU A 71 36.84 35.61 13.38
C LEU A 71 36.44 34.54 14.41
N ARG A 72 35.29 33.88 14.20
CA ARG A 72 35.03 32.57 14.79
C ARG A 72 35.41 31.50 13.76
N PRO A 73 36.09 30.42 14.19
CA PRO A 73 36.62 29.43 13.28
C PRO A 73 35.48 28.70 12.57
N ILE A 74 35.65 28.49 11.27
CA ILE A 74 34.86 27.54 10.48
C ILE A 74 35.01 26.18 11.18
N VAL A 75 33.95 25.74 11.85
CA VAL A 75 33.83 24.37 12.36
C VAL A 75 33.87 23.46 11.14
N PRO A 76 34.78 22.46 11.06
CA PRO A 76 34.80 21.56 9.93
C PRO A 76 33.54 20.69 10.01
N LEU A 77 32.54 21.04 9.20
CA LEU A 77 31.51 20.10 8.78
C LEU A 77 32.23 18.87 8.23
N HIS A 78 32.28 17.80 9.02
CA HIS A 78 32.66 16.47 8.55
C HIS A 78 31.55 15.93 7.63
N PHE A 79 31.35 16.58 6.47
CA PHE A 79 30.91 15.86 5.30
C PHE A 79 32.07 14.96 4.92
N ARG A 80 32.02 13.68 5.32
CA ARG A 80 32.79 12.67 4.59
C ARG A 80 32.32 12.76 3.15
N SER A 81 33.15 13.32 2.28
CA SER A 81 32.91 13.23 0.85
C SER A 81 32.76 11.74 0.52
N PRO A 82 31.68 11.33 -0.17
CA PRO A 82 31.58 9.95 -0.60
C PRO A 82 32.84 9.64 -1.41
N SER A 83 33.54 8.55 -1.07
CA SER A 83 34.75 8.16 -1.79
C SER A 83 34.47 8.12 -3.31
N LEU A 84 35.46 8.39 -4.15
CA LEU A 84 35.30 8.32 -5.61
C LEU A 84 34.67 6.97 -6.05
N THR A 85 35.02 5.89 -5.36
CA THR A 85 34.41 4.56 -5.50
C THR A 85 32.91 4.53 -5.19
N THR A 86 32.48 5.23 -4.14
CA THR A 86 31.08 5.36 -3.70
C THR A 86 30.24 6.11 -4.74
N VAL A 87 30.79 7.20 -5.28
CA VAL A 87 30.17 8.00 -6.36
C VAL A 87 30.10 7.19 -7.65
N TYR A 88 31.20 6.54 -8.04
CA TYR A 88 31.28 5.70 -9.23
C TYR A 88 30.27 4.54 -9.20
N GLN A 89 30.10 3.87 -8.06
CA GLN A 89 29.09 2.81 -7.92
C GLN A 89 27.66 3.34 -7.96
N GLY A 90 27.40 4.50 -7.36
CA GLY A 90 26.11 5.18 -7.48
C GLY A 90 25.78 5.49 -8.94
N TYR A 91 26.76 5.98 -9.70
CA TYR A 91 26.61 6.24 -11.14
C TYR A 91 26.39 4.94 -11.94
N LYS A 92 27.16 3.87 -11.64
CA LYS A 92 26.96 2.54 -12.26
C LYS A 92 25.55 2.00 -12.02
N LYS A 93 25.01 2.13 -10.80
CA LYS A 93 23.62 1.75 -10.48
C LYS A 93 22.62 2.59 -11.28
N ARG A 94 22.81 3.91 -11.34
CA ARG A 94 21.95 4.82 -12.14
C ARG A 94 21.98 4.47 -13.62
N ILE A 95 23.14 4.20 -14.20
CA ILE A 95 23.26 3.72 -15.59
C ILE A 95 22.57 2.38 -15.77
N ALA A 96 22.77 1.42 -14.87
CA ALA A 96 22.12 0.12 -14.95
C ALA A 96 20.59 0.25 -14.90
N ARG A 97 20.06 1.09 -13.99
CA ARG A 97 18.62 1.37 -13.88
C ARG A 97 18.11 2.12 -15.11
N PHE A 98 18.85 3.10 -15.63
CA PHE A 98 18.52 3.78 -16.87
C PHE A 98 18.45 2.80 -18.04
N LYS A 99 19.44 1.91 -18.17
CA LYS A 99 19.46 0.83 -19.17
C LYS A 99 18.25 -0.08 -19.00
N ASN A 100 17.92 -0.49 -17.78
CA ASN A 100 16.76 -1.36 -17.52
C ASN A 100 15.45 -0.64 -17.82
N ASN A 101 15.29 0.61 -17.42
CA ASN A 101 14.14 1.46 -17.76
C ASN A 101 14.02 1.66 -19.27
N PHE A 102 15.13 1.83 -19.97
CA PHE A 102 15.16 1.89 -21.42
C PHE A 102 14.76 0.54 -22.04
N MET A 103 15.32 -0.58 -21.59
CA MET A 103 14.96 -1.93 -22.07
C MET A 103 13.48 -2.26 -21.80
N ALA A 104 12.97 -2.02 -20.60
CA ALA A 104 11.55 -2.12 -20.28
C ALA A 104 10.73 -1.13 -21.12
N GLY A 105 11.28 0.06 -21.35
CA GLY A 105 10.84 1.13 -22.24
C GLY A 105 10.77 0.75 -23.73
N MET A 106 11.42 -0.34 -24.14
CA MET A 106 11.37 -0.86 -25.52
C MET A 106 10.48 -2.08 -25.66
N PHE A 107 10.11 -2.74 -24.55
CA PHE A 107 9.36 -3.99 -24.58
C PHE A 107 8.07 -3.88 -25.41
N PRO A 108 7.78 -4.89 -26.27
CA PRO A 108 8.47 -6.17 -26.46
C PRO A 108 9.62 -6.12 -27.48
N ALA A 109 9.94 -4.96 -28.04
CA ALA A 109 11.04 -4.78 -28.95
C ALA A 109 12.39 -4.79 -28.21
N ASN A 110 13.47 -4.99 -28.97
CA ASN A 110 14.83 -5.05 -28.44
C ASN A 110 15.86 -4.43 -29.40
N ARG A 111 17.12 -4.39 -28.99
CA ARG A 111 18.22 -3.82 -29.79
C ARG A 111 18.40 -4.50 -31.16
N ILE A 112 18.07 -5.80 -31.27
CA ILE A 112 18.13 -6.54 -32.53
C ILE A 112 17.03 -6.04 -33.47
N THR A 113 15.81 -5.83 -32.98
CA THR A 113 14.72 -5.27 -33.81
C THR A 113 15.04 -3.87 -34.34
N MET A 114 15.73 -3.04 -33.54
CA MET A 114 16.20 -1.73 -34.00
C MET A 114 17.24 -1.87 -35.11
N ALA A 115 18.22 -2.76 -34.94
CA ALA A 115 19.21 -3.05 -35.96
C ALA A 115 18.59 -3.60 -37.24
N ILE A 116 17.56 -4.45 -37.14
CA ILE A 116 16.80 -4.97 -38.29
C ILE A 116 16.08 -3.84 -39.02
N VAL A 117 15.41 -2.93 -38.31
CA VAL A 117 14.73 -1.78 -38.93
C VAL A 117 15.72 -0.87 -39.64
N ILE A 118 16.83 -0.53 -38.99
CA ILE A 118 17.90 0.28 -39.59
C ILE A 118 18.47 -0.43 -40.82
N MET A 119 18.79 -1.73 -40.73
CA MET A 119 19.31 -2.52 -41.85
C MET A 119 18.31 -2.59 -43.00
N ALA A 120 17.02 -2.80 -42.73
CA ALA A 120 15.98 -2.85 -43.76
C ALA A 120 15.85 -1.51 -44.50
N ILE A 121 15.86 -0.40 -43.76
CA ILE A 121 15.82 0.95 -44.36
C ILE A 121 17.09 1.20 -45.17
N SER A 122 18.27 0.85 -44.64
CA SER A 122 19.55 1.01 -45.36
C SER A 122 19.56 0.22 -46.67
N VAL A 123 19.16 -1.06 -46.64
CA VAL A 123 19.12 -1.92 -47.85
C VAL A 123 18.13 -1.36 -48.87
N LEU A 124 16.93 -0.97 -48.45
CA LEU A 124 15.92 -0.42 -49.36
C LEU A 124 16.33 0.94 -49.94
N SER A 125 17.03 1.76 -49.15
CA SER A 125 17.55 3.04 -49.61
C SER A 125 18.62 2.88 -50.70
N VAL A 126 19.42 1.80 -50.65
CA VAL A 126 20.36 1.45 -51.74
C VAL A 126 19.61 1.12 -53.04
N PHE A 127 18.39 0.55 -52.95
CA PHE A 127 17.52 0.29 -54.10
C PHE A 127 16.58 1.47 -54.44
N HIS A 128 16.87 2.67 -53.94
CA HIS A 128 16.06 3.88 -54.14
C HIS A 128 14.58 3.72 -53.73
N ARG A 129 14.31 2.89 -52.71
CA ARG A 129 12.98 2.68 -52.12
C ARG A 129 12.95 3.29 -50.73
N ASP A 130 12.14 4.34 -50.55
CA ASP A 130 12.01 5.01 -49.26
C ASP A 130 10.94 4.36 -48.37
N LEU A 131 11.38 3.59 -47.36
CA LEU A 131 10.50 3.02 -46.33
C LEU A 131 10.22 4.00 -45.18
N SER A 132 10.88 5.16 -45.18
CA SER A 132 10.72 6.18 -44.14
C SER A 132 9.56 7.14 -44.39
N PHE A 133 8.82 6.96 -45.50
CA PHE A 133 7.72 7.84 -45.90
C PHE A 133 8.12 9.32 -46.00
N GLY A 134 9.31 9.60 -46.54
CA GLY A 134 9.82 10.96 -46.74
C GLY A 134 10.64 11.52 -45.57
N ILE A 135 10.75 10.81 -44.45
CA ILE A 135 11.50 11.28 -43.27
C ILE A 135 13.01 11.33 -43.55
N LEU A 136 13.54 10.30 -44.21
CA LEU A 136 14.95 10.18 -44.58
C LEU A 136 15.40 11.35 -45.48
N PRO A 137 14.77 11.59 -46.65
CA PRO A 137 15.14 12.72 -47.49
C PRO A 137 14.83 14.08 -46.83
N PHE A 138 13.86 14.17 -45.92
CA PHE A 138 13.62 15.40 -45.16
C PHE A 138 14.79 15.72 -44.22
N ILE A 139 15.22 14.75 -43.40
CA ILE A 139 16.32 14.93 -42.45
C ILE A 139 17.63 15.20 -43.20
N GLU A 140 17.89 14.44 -44.27
CA GLU A 140 19.09 14.61 -45.07
C GLU A 140 19.17 16.01 -45.69
N ASN A 141 18.13 16.42 -46.41
CA ASN A 141 18.18 17.64 -47.23
C ASN A 141 17.87 18.94 -46.46
N HIS A 142 17.15 18.87 -45.34
CA HIS A 142 16.70 20.07 -44.62
C HIS A 142 17.33 20.24 -43.24
N ILE A 143 17.86 19.18 -42.64
CA ILE A 143 18.46 19.24 -41.30
C ILE A 143 19.98 19.03 -41.38
N LEU A 144 20.42 17.88 -41.90
CA LEU A 144 21.83 17.49 -41.86
C LEU A 144 22.65 18.08 -43.00
N TYR A 145 22.03 18.41 -44.14
CA TYR A 145 22.66 19.18 -45.22
C TYR A 145 23.30 20.47 -44.70
N PHE A 146 22.61 21.21 -43.82
CA PHE A 146 23.12 22.46 -43.26
C PHE A 146 24.33 22.25 -42.32
N LEU A 147 24.45 21.08 -41.71
CA LEU A 147 25.50 20.77 -40.73
C LEU A 147 26.72 20.08 -41.33
N PHE A 148 26.52 19.22 -42.34
CA PHE A 148 27.56 18.33 -42.87
C PHE A 148 27.69 18.37 -44.41
N GLY A 149 26.86 19.14 -45.11
CA GLY A 149 26.81 19.19 -46.57
C GLY A 149 26.24 17.92 -47.21
N GLU A 150 26.34 17.85 -48.54
CA GLU A 150 26.05 16.63 -49.31
C GLU A 150 27.18 15.61 -49.13
N GLY A 151 26.83 14.39 -48.72
CA GLY A 151 27.81 13.32 -48.61
C GLY A 151 27.36 12.12 -47.79
N ILE A 152 28.16 11.06 -47.85
CA ILE A 152 27.90 9.76 -47.21
C ILE A 152 27.64 9.92 -45.70
N ILE A 153 28.32 10.87 -45.04
CA ILE A 153 28.15 11.11 -43.60
C ILE A 153 26.75 11.64 -43.27
N SER A 154 26.26 12.64 -44.02
CA SER A 154 24.91 13.20 -43.86
C SER A 154 23.84 12.12 -44.10
N PHE A 155 24.03 11.32 -45.15
CA PHE A 155 23.15 10.19 -45.47
C PHE A 155 23.14 9.11 -44.37
N CYS A 156 24.31 8.67 -43.88
CA CYS A 156 24.41 7.66 -42.83
C CYS A 156 23.79 8.12 -41.50
N ILE A 157 23.99 9.38 -41.10
CA ILE A 157 23.37 9.92 -39.88
C ILE A 157 21.85 10.07 -40.09
N SER A 158 21.39 10.50 -41.26
CA SER A 158 19.96 10.57 -41.60
C SER A 158 19.29 9.19 -41.54
N LEU A 159 19.97 8.14 -42.04
CA LEU A 159 19.53 6.75 -41.94
C LEU A 159 19.38 6.29 -40.48
N LEU A 160 20.37 6.61 -39.64
CA LEU A 160 20.32 6.24 -38.22
C LEU A 160 19.18 6.96 -37.49
N ILE A 161 19.00 8.26 -37.71
CA ILE A 161 17.92 9.04 -37.07
C ILE A 161 16.55 8.56 -37.57
N SER A 162 16.38 8.41 -38.89
CA SER A 162 15.13 7.94 -39.50
C SER A 162 14.78 6.53 -39.02
N GLY A 163 15.76 5.62 -39.03
CA GLY A 163 15.58 4.25 -38.55
C GLY A 163 15.25 4.17 -37.07
N ALA A 164 15.92 4.96 -36.23
CA ALA A 164 15.59 5.06 -34.81
C ALA A 164 14.18 5.64 -34.57
N PHE A 165 13.79 6.67 -35.32
CA PHE A 165 12.46 7.27 -35.22
C PHE A 165 11.35 6.29 -35.65
N ILE A 166 11.49 5.65 -36.81
CA ILE A 166 10.52 4.66 -37.30
C ILE A 166 10.42 3.49 -36.32
N TRP A 167 11.56 2.97 -35.85
CA TRP A 167 11.57 1.92 -34.86
C TRP A 167 10.88 2.37 -33.55
N PHE A 168 11.10 3.60 -33.09
CA PHE A 168 10.40 4.15 -31.93
C PHE A 168 8.88 4.21 -32.16
N VAL A 169 8.42 4.68 -33.32
CA VAL A 169 6.99 4.70 -33.68
C VAL A 169 6.43 3.28 -33.69
N LEU A 170 7.12 2.30 -34.29
CA LEU A 170 6.72 0.90 -34.29
C LEU A 170 6.60 0.35 -32.86
N VAL A 171 7.54 0.68 -31.97
CA VAL A 171 7.46 0.30 -30.55
C VAL A 171 6.22 0.88 -29.88
N GLN A 172 5.87 2.14 -30.14
CA GLN A 172 4.65 2.74 -29.59
C GLN A 172 3.38 2.08 -30.14
N VAL A 173 3.34 1.75 -31.44
CA VAL A 173 2.21 1.02 -32.05
C VAL A 173 2.05 -0.37 -31.44
N ILE A 174 3.15 -1.10 -31.24
CA ILE A 174 3.13 -2.41 -30.59
C ILE A 174 2.64 -2.28 -29.15
N ARG A 175 3.10 -1.27 -28.40
CA ARG A 175 2.65 -1.02 -27.02
C ARG A 175 1.17 -0.69 -26.95
N LEU A 176 0.67 0.14 -27.86
CA LEU A 176 -0.76 0.43 -27.95
C LEU A 176 -1.53 -0.85 -28.25
N SER A 177 -1.02 -1.70 -29.13
CA SER A 177 -1.61 -3.02 -29.43
C SER A 177 -1.64 -3.94 -28.21
N ILE A 178 -0.58 -3.94 -27.40
CA ILE A 178 -0.53 -4.68 -26.13
C ILE A 178 -1.49 -4.08 -25.11
N LYS A 179 -1.61 -2.76 -25.05
CA LYS A 179 -2.59 -2.09 -24.18
C LYS A 179 -4.01 -2.50 -24.55
N LEU A 180 -4.33 -2.52 -25.83
CA LEU A 180 -5.63 -3.03 -26.33
C LEU A 180 -5.81 -4.52 -25.99
N LEU A 181 -4.78 -5.34 -26.19
CA LEU A 181 -4.78 -6.76 -25.80
C LEU A 181 -5.08 -6.92 -24.30
N LEU A 182 -4.36 -6.21 -23.43
CA LEU A 182 -4.51 -6.27 -21.97
C LEU A 182 -5.80 -5.61 -21.47
N SER A 183 -6.46 -4.79 -22.30
CA SER A 183 -7.78 -4.22 -22.00
C SER A 183 -8.89 -5.27 -22.12
N TYR A 184 -8.67 -6.38 -22.83
CA TYR A 184 -9.61 -7.49 -22.85
C TYR A 184 -9.70 -8.16 -21.48
N LYS A 185 -10.88 -8.10 -20.85
CA LYS A 185 -11.18 -8.73 -19.55
C LYS A 185 -12.18 -9.88 -19.63
N GLY A 186 -12.60 -10.30 -20.83
CA GLY A 186 -13.58 -11.40 -20.99
C GLY A 186 -13.13 -12.72 -20.34
N TRP A 187 -11.82 -12.96 -20.31
CA TRP A 187 -11.20 -14.12 -19.66
C TRP A 187 -11.52 -14.23 -18.16
N MET A 188 -11.81 -13.13 -17.45
CA MET A 188 -12.21 -13.16 -16.04
C MET A 188 -13.60 -13.77 -15.84
N TYR A 189 -14.46 -13.66 -16.85
CA TYR A 189 -15.87 -14.08 -16.78
C TYR A 189 -16.08 -15.51 -17.32
N GLU A 190 -15.02 -16.19 -17.76
CA GLU A 190 -15.07 -17.60 -18.15
C GLU A 190 -15.51 -18.47 -16.96
N GLN A 191 -16.42 -19.42 -17.22
CA GLN A 191 -16.97 -20.27 -16.16
C GLN A 191 -16.06 -21.47 -15.89
N PRO A 192 -15.70 -21.74 -14.63
CA PRO A 192 -14.94 -22.93 -14.27
C PRO A 192 -15.63 -24.22 -14.77
N GLY A 193 -14.86 -25.12 -15.37
CA GLY A 193 -15.37 -26.41 -15.87
C GLY A 193 -16.07 -26.35 -17.23
N LYS A 194 -16.29 -25.17 -17.82
CA LYS A 194 -16.77 -25.03 -19.20
C LYS A 194 -15.61 -24.81 -20.18
N PRO A 195 -15.77 -25.17 -21.46
CA PRO A 195 -14.79 -24.84 -22.48
C PRO A 195 -14.59 -23.33 -22.58
N ILE A 196 -13.33 -22.89 -22.51
CA ILE A 196 -12.95 -21.49 -22.66
C ILE A 196 -13.36 -20.99 -24.05
N SER A 197 -13.87 -19.75 -24.13
CA SER A 197 -14.25 -19.12 -25.39
C SER A 197 -13.07 -18.98 -26.37
N THR A 198 -13.36 -18.99 -27.68
CA THR A 198 -12.34 -18.81 -28.74
C THR A 198 -11.56 -17.49 -28.61
N PRO A 199 -12.21 -16.34 -28.32
CA PRO A 199 -11.50 -15.08 -28.06
C PRO A 199 -10.49 -15.20 -26.91
N THR A 200 -10.88 -15.79 -25.78
CA THR A 200 -9.97 -15.98 -24.64
C THR A 200 -8.83 -16.95 -24.98
N LYS A 201 -9.09 -18.02 -25.73
CA LYS A 201 -8.04 -18.95 -26.19
C LYS A 201 -7.00 -18.24 -27.06
N LEU A 202 -7.44 -17.46 -28.04
CA LEU A 202 -6.55 -16.68 -28.90
C LEU A 202 -5.75 -15.67 -28.08
N TRP A 203 -6.42 -14.94 -27.19
CA TRP A 203 -5.81 -13.97 -26.30
C TRP A 203 -4.73 -14.59 -25.40
N LEU A 204 -5.01 -15.73 -24.77
CA LEU A 204 -4.03 -16.48 -23.96
C LEU A 204 -2.85 -16.96 -24.81
N GLY A 205 -3.10 -17.39 -26.05
CA GLY A 205 -2.05 -17.77 -27.00
C GLY A 205 -1.07 -16.64 -27.27
N VAL A 206 -1.59 -15.44 -27.57
CA VAL A 206 -0.77 -14.23 -27.80
C VAL A 206 0.00 -13.85 -26.54
N LEU A 207 -0.66 -13.81 -25.39
CA LEU A 207 -0.02 -13.45 -24.11
C LEU A 207 1.10 -14.45 -23.74
N LYS A 208 0.89 -15.75 -23.96
CA LYS A 208 1.91 -16.78 -23.74
C LYS A 208 3.10 -16.59 -24.65
N LEU A 209 2.88 -16.28 -25.94
CA LEU A 209 3.96 -15.98 -26.87
C LEU A 209 4.78 -14.77 -26.40
N MET A 210 4.10 -13.70 -25.98
CA MET A 210 4.77 -12.52 -25.42
C MET A 210 5.58 -12.83 -24.17
N SER A 211 5.05 -13.65 -23.25
CA SER A 211 5.74 -13.98 -22.00
C SER A 211 7.07 -14.72 -22.21
N LYS A 212 7.25 -15.40 -23.36
CA LYS A 212 8.51 -16.08 -23.72
C LYS A 212 9.66 -15.11 -24.03
N SER A 213 9.37 -13.83 -24.25
CA SER A 213 10.40 -12.82 -24.54
C SER A 213 11.20 -12.37 -23.31
N GLY A 214 10.95 -12.95 -22.12
CA GLY A 214 11.68 -12.65 -20.89
C GLY A 214 11.42 -11.23 -20.36
N PRO A 215 10.16 -10.83 -20.12
CA PRO A 215 9.85 -9.50 -19.62
C PRO A 215 10.50 -9.25 -18.25
N MET A 216 11.04 -8.05 -18.08
CA MET A 216 11.48 -7.52 -16.79
C MET A 216 10.26 -7.06 -15.98
N MET A 217 10.47 -6.81 -14.68
CA MET A 217 9.42 -6.37 -13.76
C MET A 217 8.53 -5.23 -14.30
N HIS A 218 9.13 -4.20 -14.91
CA HIS A 218 8.39 -3.03 -15.43
C HIS A 218 8.12 -3.08 -16.93
N SER A 219 8.42 -4.18 -17.62
CA SER A 219 8.26 -4.30 -19.07
C SER A 219 6.85 -3.97 -19.56
N TYR A 220 5.82 -4.37 -18.81
CA TYR A 220 4.43 -4.09 -19.17
C TYR A 220 3.91 -2.77 -18.63
N GLN A 221 4.63 -2.07 -17.75
CA GLN A 221 4.10 -0.91 -17.03
C GLN A 221 3.65 0.22 -17.97
N GLY A 222 4.39 0.45 -19.06
CA GLY A 222 4.02 1.41 -20.10
C GLY A 222 2.88 0.96 -21.04
N ALA A 223 2.57 -0.34 -21.05
CA ALA A 223 1.53 -0.96 -21.88
C ALA A 223 0.29 -1.41 -21.09
N LEU A 224 0.28 -1.25 -19.76
CA LEU A 224 -0.91 -1.55 -18.96
C LEU A 224 -2.05 -0.59 -19.32
N PRO A 225 -3.31 -1.07 -19.35
CA PRO A 225 -4.47 -0.23 -19.56
C PRO A 225 -4.61 0.79 -18.41
N HIS A 226 -5.20 1.94 -18.71
CA HIS A 226 -5.63 2.86 -17.65
C HIS A 226 -6.88 2.28 -16.98
N LEU A 227 -7.12 2.64 -15.71
CA LEU A 227 -8.32 2.22 -15.00
C LEU A 227 -9.56 2.78 -15.74
N PRO A 228 -10.53 1.94 -16.15
CA PRO A 228 -11.71 2.41 -16.85
C PRO A 228 -12.58 3.26 -15.92
N LEU A 229 -13.23 4.26 -16.48
CA LEU A 229 -14.23 5.07 -15.79
C LEU A 229 -15.61 4.43 -15.96
N PRO A 230 -16.27 3.94 -14.89
CA PRO A 230 -17.62 3.41 -14.98
C PRO A 230 -18.63 4.46 -15.43
N SER A 231 -19.76 4.02 -15.96
CA SER A 231 -20.87 4.94 -16.22
C SER A 231 -21.53 5.36 -14.90
N LEU A 232 -22.06 6.59 -14.86
CA LEU A 232 -22.79 7.10 -13.69
C LEU A 232 -24.02 6.23 -13.39
N ASN A 233 -24.78 5.85 -14.43
CA ASN A 233 -25.99 5.05 -14.26
C ASN A 233 -25.69 3.69 -13.64
N ASP A 234 -24.72 2.94 -14.18
CA ASP A 234 -24.36 1.62 -13.65
C ASP A 234 -23.90 1.71 -12.20
N THR A 235 -23.19 2.79 -11.86
CA THR A 235 -22.67 3.02 -10.50
C THR A 235 -23.81 3.26 -9.51
N ILE A 236 -24.77 4.11 -9.87
CA ILE A 236 -25.93 4.41 -9.03
C ILE A 236 -26.83 3.19 -8.88
N GLU A 237 -27.08 2.43 -9.95
CA GLU A 237 -27.87 1.19 -9.89
C GLU A 237 -27.20 0.14 -8.99
N LYS A 238 -25.90 -0.10 -9.15
CA LYS A 238 -25.14 -1.00 -8.28
C LYS A 238 -25.08 -0.51 -6.82
N HIS A 239 -25.00 0.81 -6.61
CA HIS A 239 -25.05 1.40 -5.29
C HIS A 239 -26.38 1.10 -4.60
N LEU A 240 -27.51 1.40 -5.24
CA LEU A 240 -28.85 1.10 -4.73
C LEU A 240 -29.00 -0.39 -4.41
N LEU A 241 -28.61 -1.28 -5.33
CA LEU A 241 -28.64 -2.73 -5.10
C LEU A 241 -27.83 -3.16 -3.86
N SER A 242 -26.71 -2.49 -3.58
CA SER A 242 -25.89 -2.79 -2.39
C SER A 242 -26.47 -2.25 -1.09
N MET A 243 -27.32 -1.21 -1.15
CA MET A 243 -27.94 -0.59 0.03
C MET A 243 -29.26 -1.25 0.42
N ARG A 244 -29.92 -1.94 -0.52
CA ARG A 244 -31.21 -2.62 -0.27
C ARG A 244 -31.26 -3.60 0.91
N PRO A 245 -30.22 -4.42 1.21
CA PRO A 245 -30.24 -5.28 2.41
C PRO A 245 -29.92 -4.53 3.71
N ILE A 246 -29.50 -3.27 3.63
CA ILE A 246 -29.01 -2.48 4.77
C ILE A 246 -30.08 -1.51 5.27
N LEU A 247 -30.82 -0.91 4.35
CA LEU A 247 -31.84 0.11 4.63
C LEU A 247 -33.23 -0.50 4.75
N ASN A 248 -34.08 0.13 5.55
CA ASN A 248 -35.52 -0.16 5.54
C ASN A 248 -36.19 0.44 4.29
N ASP A 249 -37.49 0.19 4.10
CA ASP A 249 -38.23 0.64 2.91
C ASP A 249 -38.26 2.16 2.76
N GLU A 250 -38.55 2.90 3.83
CA GLU A 250 -38.64 4.36 3.82
C GLU A 250 -37.28 5.01 3.50
N GLU A 251 -36.21 4.55 4.15
CA GLU A 251 -34.84 5.01 3.90
C GLU A 251 -34.36 4.69 2.48
N PHE A 252 -34.79 3.53 1.95
CA PHE A 252 -34.44 3.11 0.60
C PHE A 252 -35.16 3.96 -0.45
N GLU A 253 -36.45 4.24 -0.29
CA GLU A 253 -37.22 5.13 -1.16
C GLU A 253 -36.64 6.55 -1.18
N GLU A 254 -36.24 7.08 -0.01
CA GLU A 254 -35.52 8.35 0.08
C GLU A 254 -34.22 8.30 -0.73
N LEU A 255 -33.41 7.26 -0.54
CA LEU A 255 -32.14 7.11 -1.26
C LEU A 255 -32.35 6.97 -2.77
N GLU A 256 -33.38 6.25 -3.23
CA GLU A 256 -33.75 6.15 -4.64
C GLU A 256 -34.09 7.52 -5.23
N HIS A 257 -34.91 8.29 -4.54
CA HIS A 257 -35.26 9.65 -4.95
C HIS A 257 -34.01 10.55 -5.04
N LEU A 258 -33.17 10.58 -4.00
CA LEU A 258 -31.93 11.36 -3.99
C LEU A 258 -30.96 10.93 -5.09
N SER A 259 -30.83 9.62 -5.31
CA SER A 259 -30.01 9.04 -6.37
C SER A 259 -30.49 9.49 -7.76
N GLU A 260 -31.80 9.56 -7.97
CA GLU A 260 -32.38 9.98 -9.24
C GLU A 260 -32.17 11.47 -9.53
N VAL A 261 -32.37 12.31 -8.51
CA VAL A 261 -32.05 13.75 -8.57
C VAL A 261 -30.57 13.95 -8.90
N PHE A 262 -29.67 13.23 -8.21
CA PHE A 262 -28.23 13.29 -8.46
C PHE A 262 -27.88 12.83 -9.88
N ARG A 263 -28.42 11.70 -10.33
CA ARG A 263 -28.20 11.12 -11.66
C ARG A 263 -28.69 12.02 -12.80
N LYS A 264 -29.75 12.80 -12.58
CA LYS A 264 -30.29 13.76 -13.57
C LYS A 264 -29.61 15.13 -13.49
N GLY A 265 -29.15 15.55 -12.32
CA GLY A 265 -28.56 16.86 -12.07
C GLY A 265 -27.04 16.81 -11.87
N LEU A 266 -26.61 17.09 -10.64
CA LEU A 266 -25.20 17.31 -10.26
C LEU A 266 -24.27 16.18 -10.73
N GLY A 267 -24.69 14.92 -10.59
CA GLY A 267 -23.86 13.76 -10.93
C GLY A 267 -23.38 13.77 -12.38
N ARG A 268 -24.20 14.22 -13.35
CA ARG A 268 -23.78 14.34 -14.76
C ARG A 268 -22.67 15.37 -14.95
N ARG A 269 -22.76 16.49 -14.23
CA ARG A 269 -21.74 17.55 -14.28
C ARG A 269 -20.43 17.04 -13.70
N LEU A 270 -20.47 16.38 -12.54
CA LEU A 270 -19.30 15.76 -11.92
C LEU A 270 -18.68 14.67 -12.81
N GLN A 271 -19.50 13.85 -13.45
CA GLN A 271 -19.04 12.83 -14.41
C GLN A 271 -18.23 13.42 -15.56
N ARG A 272 -18.63 14.58 -16.11
CA ARG A 272 -17.89 15.26 -17.19
C ARG A 272 -16.50 15.71 -16.74
N TYR A 273 -16.37 16.25 -15.53
CA TYR A 273 -15.06 16.58 -14.97
C TYR A 273 -14.20 15.33 -14.75
N LEU A 274 -14.82 14.25 -14.28
CA LEU A 274 -14.11 12.99 -14.06
C LEU A 274 -13.65 12.34 -15.37
N GLN A 275 -14.44 12.45 -16.44
CA GLN A 275 -14.05 12.05 -17.79
C GLN A 275 -12.79 12.80 -18.26
N LEU A 276 -12.76 14.14 -18.08
CA LEU A 276 -11.58 14.94 -18.39
C LEU A 276 -10.35 14.48 -17.59
N LYS A 277 -10.48 14.23 -16.28
CA LYS A 277 -9.39 13.68 -15.47
C LYS A 277 -8.95 12.32 -15.99
N SER A 278 -9.87 11.44 -16.39
CA SER A 278 -9.54 10.11 -16.91
C SER A 278 -8.72 10.14 -18.20
N TRP A 279 -8.85 11.19 -19.02
CA TRP A 279 -8.04 11.39 -20.22
C TRP A 279 -6.67 11.99 -19.91
N LEU A 280 -6.59 12.86 -18.90
CA LEU A 280 -5.38 13.60 -18.54
C LEU A 280 -4.48 12.86 -17.53
N SER A 281 -4.95 11.76 -16.93
CA SER A 281 -4.20 10.98 -15.95
C SER A 281 -3.97 9.54 -16.39
N THR A 282 -2.89 8.94 -15.88
CA THR A 282 -2.59 7.50 -16.03
C THR A 282 -3.59 6.64 -15.27
N ASN A 283 -4.10 7.17 -14.15
CA ASN A 283 -5.13 6.58 -13.31
C ASN A 283 -5.91 7.72 -12.63
N TYR A 284 -7.23 7.76 -12.81
CA TYR A 284 -8.05 8.86 -12.33
C TYR A 284 -8.35 8.83 -10.83
N VAL A 285 -7.97 7.74 -10.12
CA VAL A 285 -8.30 7.53 -8.70
C VAL A 285 -7.06 7.63 -7.82
N THR A 286 -5.92 7.10 -8.27
CA THR A 286 -4.82 6.71 -7.38
C THR A 286 -4.19 7.89 -6.64
N ASP A 287 -3.96 9.00 -7.33
CA ASP A 287 -3.43 10.24 -6.73
C ASP A 287 -4.35 10.78 -5.63
N TRP A 288 -5.64 10.86 -5.91
CA TRP A 288 -6.64 11.28 -4.93
C TRP A 288 -6.83 10.27 -3.80
N TRP A 289 -6.76 8.98 -4.08
CA TRP A 289 -6.85 7.93 -3.07
C TRP A 289 -5.69 8.02 -2.08
N GLU A 290 -4.45 8.11 -2.58
CA GLU A 290 -3.27 8.26 -1.73
C GLU A 290 -3.31 9.57 -0.91
N GLU A 291 -3.68 10.68 -1.55
CA GLU A 291 -3.73 11.99 -0.88
C GLU A 291 -4.84 12.06 0.18
N PHE A 292 -6.09 11.79 -0.19
CA PHE A 292 -7.23 12.07 0.67
C PHE A 292 -7.50 10.98 1.71
N VAL A 293 -7.22 9.72 1.41
CA VAL A 293 -7.46 8.63 2.37
C VAL A 293 -6.29 8.49 3.34
N TYR A 294 -5.06 8.68 2.88
CA TYR A 294 -3.89 8.48 3.74
C TYR A 294 -3.22 9.79 4.11
N MET A 295 -2.73 10.56 3.12
CA MET A 295 -1.85 11.70 3.41
C MET A 295 -2.53 12.86 4.14
N ARG A 296 -3.84 13.04 3.98
CA ARG A 296 -4.63 14.09 4.67
C ARG A 296 -5.27 13.60 5.97
N GLN A 297 -5.37 12.30 6.21
CA GLN A 297 -5.85 11.78 7.48
C GLN A 297 -4.94 12.26 8.61
N ARG A 298 -5.52 12.90 9.63
CA ARG A 298 -4.77 13.51 10.74
C ARG A 298 -4.70 12.63 11.99
N SER A 299 -5.56 11.62 12.09
CA SER A 299 -5.57 10.64 13.18
C SER A 299 -4.29 9.78 13.18
N PRO A 300 -3.95 9.14 14.31
CA PRO A 300 -2.72 8.38 14.44
C PRO A 300 -2.73 7.12 13.57
N ILE A 301 -1.60 6.79 12.92
CA ILE A 301 -1.55 5.72 11.91
C ILE A 301 -1.23 4.32 12.47
N MET A 302 -0.65 4.23 13.68
CA MET A 302 -0.15 2.97 14.27
C MET A 302 -1.16 1.81 14.25
N ILE A 303 -2.41 2.06 14.63
CA ILE A 303 -3.49 1.06 14.64
C ILE A 303 -4.51 1.35 13.53
N ASN A 304 -4.81 2.63 13.28
CA ASN A 304 -5.88 3.05 12.37
C ASN A 304 -5.49 2.96 10.87
N SER A 305 -4.23 2.65 10.54
CA SER A 305 -3.79 2.55 9.14
C SER A 305 -2.74 1.47 8.91
N ASN A 306 -1.70 1.39 9.75
CA ASN A 306 -0.65 0.39 9.60
C ASN A 306 -1.22 -1.03 9.79
N TYR A 307 -0.66 -1.97 9.03
CA TYR A 307 -0.98 -3.40 9.12
C TYR A 307 0.26 -4.21 9.47
N TYR A 308 0.08 -5.47 9.83
CA TYR A 308 1.16 -6.34 10.28
C TYR A 308 1.09 -7.74 9.67
N GLY A 309 2.18 -8.51 9.77
CA GLY A 309 2.24 -9.89 9.29
C GLY A 309 3.27 -10.75 10.03
N PHE A 310 3.02 -12.07 10.07
CA PHE A 310 3.82 -13.08 10.75
C PHE A 310 4.88 -13.70 9.84
N ASP A 311 5.91 -14.30 10.44
CA ASP A 311 6.79 -15.23 9.74
C ASP A 311 6.11 -16.60 9.49
N THR A 312 6.33 -17.59 10.33
CA THR A 312 5.82 -18.97 10.18
C THR A 312 5.35 -19.51 11.53
N LEU A 313 4.32 -20.35 11.50
CA LEU A 313 3.80 -21.03 12.70
C LEU A 313 4.48 -22.38 12.97
N ASN A 314 5.17 -22.94 11.98
CA ASN A 314 5.59 -24.34 11.98
C ASN A 314 7.10 -24.54 12.18
N GLU A 315 7.87 -23.46 12.27
CA GLU A 315 9.33 -23.54 12.32
C GLU A 315 9.89 -22.52 13.31
N HIS A 316 10.91 -22.94 14.08
CA HIS A 316 11.73 -22.05 14.88
C HIS A 316 13.20 -22.24 14.49
N PRO A 317 13.69 -21.52 13.48
CA PRO A 317 14.92 -21.88 12.79
C PRO A 317 16.21 -21.54 13.56
N THR A 318 16.14 -20.64 14.53
CA THR A 318 17.22 -20.33 15.48
C THR A 318 16.61 -19.65 16.71
N HIS A 319 17.30 -19.76 17.85
CA HIS A 319 17.02 -18.97 19.05
C HIS A 319 17.95 -17.74 19.18
N ASN A 320 18.92 -17.57 18.29
CA ASN A 320 19.82 -16.43 18.28
C ASN A 320 19.17 -15.23 17.56
N GLN A 321 18.75 -14.23 18.34
CA GLN A 321 18.12 -13.01 17.83
C GLN A 321 19.02 -12.25 16.83
N ALA A 322 20.32 -12.15 17.08
CA ALA A 322 21.23 -11.44 16.19
C ALA A 322 21.43 -12.18 14.86
N ALA A 323 21.57 -13.51 14.90
CA ALA A 323 21.65 -14.33 13.70
C ALA A 323 20.37 -14.20 12.87
N ARG A 324 19.20 -14.28 13.52
CA ARG A 324 17.91 -14.08 12.85
C ARG A 324 17.81 -12.72 12.18
N ALA A 325 18.11 -11.65 12.93
CA ALA A 325 18.08 -10.28 12.43
C ALA A 325 19.03 -10.09 11.23
N ALA A 326 20.22 -10.69 11.28
CA ALA A 326 21.19 -10.64 10.20
C ALA A 326 20.72 -11.32 8.92
N ASN A 327 20.19 -12.55 9.02
CA ASN A 327 19.74 -13.30 7.85
C ASN A 327 18.51 -12.66 7.19
N VAL A 328 17.51 -12.23 7.97
CA VAL A 328 16.33 -11.52 7.42
C VAL A 328 16.72 -10.16 6.83
N THR A 329 17.69 -9.46 7.43
CA THR A 329 18.23 -8.21 6.86
C THR A 329 18.91 -8.47 5.52
N TYR A 330 19.77 -9.49 5.44
CA TYR A 330 20.48 -9.86 4.23
C TYR A 330 19.51 -10.21 3.09
N THR A 331 18.54 -11.07 3.38
CA THR A 331 17.52 -11.51 2.40
C THR A 331 16.63 -10.35 1.96
N ALA A 332 16.27 -9.43 2.84
CA ALA A 332 15.56 -8.21 2.48
C ALA A 332 16.34 -7.32 1.51
N LEU A 333 17.66 -7.20 1.71
CA LEU A 333 18.54 -6.45 0.80
C LEU A 333 18.71 -7.16 -0.56
N LEU A 334 18.64 -8.49 -0.60
CA LEU A 334 18.59 -9.24 -1.86
C LEU A 334 17.29 -8.97 -2.63
N PHE A 335 16.15 -8.95 -1.94
CA PHE A 335 14.87 -8.60 -2.56
C PHE A 335 14.89 -7.16 -3.08
N ARG A 336 15.35 -6.21 -2.27
CA ARG A 336 15.60 -4.82 -2.69
C ARG A 336 16.45 -4.75 -3.95
N ARG A 337 17.55 -5.50 -4.01
CA ARG A 337 18.43 -5.56 -5.18
C ARG A 337 17.70 -6.09 -6.42
N GLN A 338 16.84 -7.10 -6.27
CA GLN A 338 16.02 -7.61 -7.37
C GLN A 338 15.01 -6.56 -7.86
N VAL A 339 14.37 -5.81 -6.96
CA VAL A 339 13.48 -4.70 -7.32
C VAL A 339 14.25 -3.62 -8.09
N GLU A 340 15.39 -3.15 -7.56
CA GLU A 340 16.24 -2.14 -8.22
C GLU A 340 16.69 -2.58 -9.63
N ARG A 341 16.90 -3.88 -9.83
CA ARG A 341 17.30 -4.47 -11.12
C ARG A 341 16.13 -4.92 -11.99
N GLN A 342 14.88 -4.82 -11.51
CA GLN A 342 13.68 -5.32 -12.17
C GLN A 342 13.74 -6.83 -12.47
N GLU A 343 14.38 -7.59 -11.58
CA GLU A 343 14.61 -9.04 -11.67
C GLU A 343 13.55 -9.86 -10.91
N VAL A 344 12.65 -9.20 -10.15
CA VAL A 344 11.56 -9.89 -9.44
C VAL A 344 10.65 -10.59 -10.46
N THR A 345 10.54 -11.91 -10.33
CA THR A 345 9.78 -12.78 -11.25
C THR A 345 8.25 -12.63 -11.08
N PRO A 346 7.45 -12.95 -12.10
CA PRO A 346 6.50 -11.96 -12.60
C PRO A 346 5.15 -11.93 -11.86
N PHE A 347 4.90 -10.79 -11.20
CA PHE A 347 3.74 -9.87 -11.33
C PHE A 347 2.49 -10.36 -12.08
N SER A 348 1.96 -11.56 -11.83
CA SER A 348 0.81 -12.06 -12.58
C SER A 348 -0.34 -12.61 -11.75
N VAL A 349 -1.57 -12.49 -12.29
CA VAL A 349 -2.82 -12.97 -11.64
C VAL A 349 -2.73 -14.46 -11.30
N SER A 350 -2.05 -15.23 -12.15
CA SER A 350 -1.78 -16.65 -11.94
C SER A 350 -0.53 -17.05 -12.70
N PRO A 351 0.32 -17.93 -12.12
CA PRO A 351 1.44 -18.53 -12.83
C PRO A 351 1.05 -19.21 -14.16
N ARG A 352 -0.22 -19.63 -14.30
CA ARG A 352 -0.75 -20.32 -15.48
C ARG A 352 -1.17 -19.38 -16.61
N THR A 353 -1.73 -18.21 -16.28
CA THR A 353 -2.27 -17.26 -17.28
C THR A 353 -1.28 -16.16 -17.65
N LYS A 354 -0.25 -15.92 -16.82
CA LYS A 354 0.83 -14.93 -17.07
C LYS A 354 0.32 -13.50 -17.36
N VAL A 355 -0.87 -13.15 -16.87
CA VAL A 355 -1.47 -11.81 -17.03
C VAL A 355 -0.73 -10.82 -16.16
N PRO A 356 -0.10 -9.77 -16.71
CA PRO A 356 0.73 -8.85 -15.93
C PRO A 356 -0.11 -7.94 -15.02
N PHE A 357 0.48 -7.59 -13.88
CA PHE A 357 0.01 -6.59 -12.93
C PHE A 357 0.93 -5.39 -12.87
N CYS A 358 0.39 -4.27 -12.39
CA CYS A 358 1.16 -3.11 -12.01
C CYS A 358 2.12 -3.45 -10.86
N THR A 359 3.34 -2.95 -10.99
CA THR A 359 4.48 -3.19 -10.11
C THR A 359 4.97 -1.93 -9.41
N MET A 360 4.31 -0.79 -9.59
CA MET A 360 4.75 0.51 -9.06
C MET A 360 4.87 0.55 -7.53
N GLN A 361 4.06 -0.23 -6.80
CA GLN A 361 4.13 -0.29 -5.34
C GLN A 361 5.47 -0.85 -4.83
N TYR A 362 6.11 -1.77 -5.56
CA TYR A 362 7.39 -2.37 -5.15
C TYR A 362 8.53 -1.34 -5.10
N GLU A 363 8.49 -0.32 -5.97
CA GLU A 363 9.48 0.76 -5.97
C GLU A 363 9.50 1.53 -4.65
N ARG A 364 8.36 1.55 -3.94
CA ARG A 364 8.19 2.30 -2.70
C ARG A 364 8.43 1.46 -1.44
N LEU A 365 8.64 0.15 -1.58
CA LEU A 365 8.80 -0.79 -0.45
C LEU A 365 10.05 -0.48 0.40
N PHE A 366 11.19 -0.19 -0.25
CA PHE A 366 12.46 0.11 0.43
C PHE A 366 12.84 1.58 0.26
N ASN A 367 13.71 2.06 1.15
CA ASN A 367 14.27 3.40 1.13
C ASN A 367 13.18 4.47 1.13
N SER A 368 12.09 4.21 1.85
CA SER A 368 10.95 5.13 1.87
C SER A 368 10.48 5.39 3.29
N CYS A 369 9.84 6.52 3.48
CA CYS A 369 9.26 6.93 4.75
C CYS A 369 8.16 7.96 4.48
N ARG A 370 7.05 7.84 5.19
CA ARG A 370 6.09 8.91 5.33
C ARG A 370 6.70 10.01 6.21
N VAL A 371 6.51 11.26 5.84
CA VAL A 371 6.98 12.42 6.59
C VAL A 371 5.76 13.26 6.96
N PRO A 372 5.57 13.59 8.25
CA PRO A 372 4.39 14.32 8.70
C PRO A 372 4.40 15.76 8.16
N GLY A 373 3.23 16.22 7.71
CA GLY A 373 2.96 17.63 7.43
C GLY A 373 1.81 18.13 8.31
N GLU A 374 1.64 19.44 8.43
CA GLU A 374 0.58 19.97 9.30
C GLU A 374 -0.82 19.62 8.78
N GLU A 375 -1.04 19.78 7.48
CA GLU A 375 -2.30 19.45 6.81
C GLU A 375 -2.21 18.17 5.95
N VAL A 376 -1.05 17.94 5.32
CA VAL A 376 -0.84 16.85 4.37
C VAL A 376 0.55 16.27 4.58
N ASP A 377 0.62 14.97 4.84
CA ASP A 377 1.86 14.22 4.91
C ASP A 377 2.45 14.00 3.51
N LYS A 378 3.71 13.56 3.45
CA LYS A 378 4.36 13.21 2.18
C LYS A 378 5.03 11.87 2.27
N PHE A 379 4.80 11.00 1.30
CA PHE A 379 5.55 9.78 1.17
C PHE A 379 6.82 10.03 0.35
N LEU A 380 8.00 9.88 0.97
CA LEU A 380 9.29 10.13 0.35
C LEU A 380 10.00 8.82 0.05
N HIS A 381 10.73 8.79 -1.07
CA HIS A 381 11.55 7.66 -1.52
C HIS A 381 12.95 8.16 -1.90
N TRP A 382 13.99 7.39 -1.53
CA TRP A 382 15.40 7.73 -1.77
C TRP A 382 16.14 6.60 -2.52
N ASP A 383 17.07 6.95 -3.40
CA ASP A 383 17.78 5.96 -4.24
C ASP A 383 19.08 5.42 -3.62
N ASP A 384 19.53 5.96 -2.48
CA ASP A 384 20.93 5.85 -2.05
C ASP A 384 21.13 5.30 -0.63
N ALA A 385 20.12 4.68 -0.02
CA ALA A 385 20.23 4.12 1.33
C ALA A 385 21.33 3.04 1.41
N ARG A 386 22.25 3.17 2.37
CA ARG A 386 23.42 2.27 2.60
C ARG A 386 23.46 1.62 3.97
N HIS A 387 22.41 1.82 4.76
CA HIS A 387 22.27 1.32 6.11
C HIS A 387 20.82 0.96 6.39
N VAL A 388 20.62 0.20 7.46
CA VAL A 388 19.31 0.05 8.12
C VAL A 388 19.36 0.79 9.46
N ALA A 389 18.21 1.29 9.90
CA ALA A 389 18.06 1.85 11.23
C ALA A 389 17.58 0.74 12.16
N VAL A 390 18.21 0.60 13.33
CA VAL A 390 17.94 -0.47 14.28
C VAL A 390 17.49 0.13 15.61
N TYR A 391 16.38 -0.34 16.14
CA TYR A 391 15.93 -0.03 17.49
C TYR A 391 16.27 -1.18 18.45
N TYR A 392 16.79 -0.87 19.63
CA TYR A 392 16.95 -1.80 20.73
C TYR A 392 16.85 -1.05 22.06
N LYS A 393 15.98 -1.49 22.99
CA LYS A 393 15.83 -0.95 24.36
C LYS A 393 15.86 0.60 24.45
N GLY A 394 15.01 1.27 23.68
CA GLY A 394 14.88 2.74 23.70
C GLY A 394 15.99 3.49 22.95
N CYS A 395 16.86 2.78 22.23
CA CYS A 395 18.03 3.34 21.58
C CYS A 395 18.05 3.04 20.09
N TRP A 396 18.53 4.00 19.29
CA TRP A 396 18.65 3.89 17.84
C TRP A 396 20.09 3.70 17.36
N PHE A 397 20.27 2.83 16.37
CA PHE A 397 21.55 2.50 15.79
C PHE A 397 21.47 2.51 14.27
N LYS A 398 22.61 2.75 13.65
CA LYS A 398 22.82 2.63 12.21
C LYS A 398 23.70 1.42 11.96
N VAL A 399 23.13 0.42 11.31
CA VAL A 399 23.84 -0.78 10.87
C VAL A 399 24.20 -0.64 9.41
N ILE A 400 25.49 -0.69 9.12
CA ILE A 400 26.01 -0.57 7.76
C ILE A 400 25.78 -1.90 7.04
N VAL A 401 25.25 -1.86 5.83
CA VAL A 401 24.88 -3.07 5.08
C VAL A 401 25.72 -3.32 3.84
N HIS A 402 26.70 -2.45 3.57
CA HIS A 402 27.53 -2.51 2.37
C HIS A 402 28.94 -1.97 2.67
N ASN A 403 29.98 -2.73 2.30
CA ASN A 403 31.39 -2.36 2.54
C ASN A 403 32.02 -1.49 1.43
N GLY A 404 31.22 -1.05 0.47
CA GLY A 404 31.69 -0.29 -0.69
C GLY A 404 32.07 -1.16 -1.89
N LYS A 405 31.98 -2.48 -1.82
CA LYS A 405 32.16 -3.41 -2.96
C LYS A 405 30.96 -4.35 -3.12
N ARG A 406 30.50 -4.93 -2.01
CA ARG A 406 29.36 -5.83 -1.95
C ARG A 406 28.50 -5.53 -0.72
N LEU A 407 27.29 -6.10 -0.73
CA LEU A 407 26.50 -6.22 0.50
C LEU A 407 27.31 -7.03 1.52
N LEU A 408 27.21 -6.64 2.79
CA LEU A 408 27.71 -7.49 3.87
C LEU A 408 26.92 -8.80 3.89
N GLU A 409 27.61 -9.89 4.16
CA GLU A 409 27.01 -11.22 4.30
C GLU A 409 26.30 -11.36 5.65
N ALA A 410 25.42 -12.37 5.78
CA ALA A 410 24.64 -12.56 6.99
C ALA A 410 25.54 -12.75 8.24
N CYS A 411 26.61 -13.55 8.14
CA CYS A 411 27.57 -13.71 9.23
C CYS A 411 28.26 -12.39 9.62
N GLU A 412 28.55 -11.49 8.67
CA GLU A 412 29.15 -10.17 8.93
C GLU A 412 28.15 -9.20 9.58
N LEU A 413 26.87 -9.28 9.18
CA LEU A 413 25.79 -8.51 9.79
C LEU A 413 25.49 -8.98 11.21
N GLN A 414 25.59 -10.29 11.48
CA GLN A 414 25.35 -10.86 12.81
C GLN A 414 26.23 -10.19 13.87
N HIS A 415 27.53 -10.00 13.60
CA HIS A 415 28.44 -9.34 14.53
C HIS A 415 28.00 -7.91 14.89
N GLN A 416 27.41 -7.16 13.95
CA GLN A 416 26.88 -5.83 14.24
C GLN A 416 25.66 -5.91 15.17
N TYR A 417 24.76 -6.87 14.94
CA TYR A 417 23.59 -7.06 15.80
C TYR A 417 23.97 -7.58 17.19
N GLU A 418 24.90 -8.52 17.29
CA GLU A 418 25.47 -8.98 18.57
C GLU A 418 26.12 -7.83 19.32
N ALA A 419 26.88 -6.97 18.63
CA ALA A 419 27.46 -5.79 19.24
C ALA A 419 26.39 -4.80 19.76
N ILE A 420 25.18 -4.77 19.20
CA ILE A 420 24.06 -3.98 19.76
C ILE A 420 23.50 -4.70 21.00
N LEU A 421 23.23 -5.99 20.91
CA LEU A 421 22.61 -6.78 22.00
C LEU A 421 23.51 -6.92 23.23
N MET A 422 24.83 -6.94 23.06
CA MET A 422 25.82 -7.06 24.13
C MET A 422 26.18 -5.72 24.77
N GLN A 423 25.77 -4.59 24.20
CA GLN A 423 26.01 -3.30 24.83
C GLN A 423 25.13 -3.15 26.07
N ASP A 424 25.75 -2.74 27.18
CA ASP A 424 25.03 -2.25 28.34
C ASP A 424 24.52 -0.84 28.02
N ILE A 425 23.21 -0.73 27.77
CA ILE A 425 22.58 0.46 27.20
C ILE A 425 21.55 0.99 28.19
N GLU A 426 21.85 2.16 28.76
CA GLU A 426 20.85 3.01 29.40
C GLU A 426 20.40 4.10 28.42
N PRO A 427 19.16 4.06 27.90
CA PRO A 427 18.65 5.12 27.05
C PRO A 427 18.54 6.42 27.83
N GLU A 428 18.97 7.54 27.23
CA GLU A 428 18.63 8.85 27.76
C GLU A 428 17.10 8.98 27.85
N PRO A 429 16.55 9.64 28.89
CA PRO A 429 15.09 9.77 29.06
C PRO A 429 14.39 10.30 27.81
N ALA A 430 15.06 11.25 27.15
CA ALA A 430 14.69 11.86 25.89
C ALA A 430 14.52 10.91 24.71
N GLU A 431 15.34 9.87 24.65
CA GLU A 431 15.39 8.96 23.52
C GLU A 431 14.47 7.77 23.71
N ARG A 432 14.29 7.34 24.97
CA ARG A 432 13.56 6.11 25.34
C ARG A 432 12.21 5.98 24.63
N HIS A 433 11.45 7.07 24.56
CA HIS A 433 10.12 7.12 23.96
C HIS A 433 10.04 7.92 22.66
N LEU A 434 11.16 8.38 22.10
CA LEU A 434 11.21 9.32 20.97
C LEU A 434 10.30 8.92 19.79
N ALA A 435 10.30 7.63 19.44
CA ALA A 435 9.60 7.15 18.25
C ALA A 435 8.07 7.15 18.40
N VAL A 436 7.54 7.30 19.62
CA VAL A 436 6.10 7.43 19.87
C VAL A 436 5.49 8.65 19.20
N LEU A 437 6.31 9.65 18.85
CA LEU A 437 5.89 10.78 18.03
C LEU A 437 5.28 10.31 16.69
N THR A 438 5.78 9.20 16.12
CA THR A 438 5.22 8.60 14.89
C THR A 438 3.90 7.84 15.13
N ALA A 439 3.62 7.46 16.38
CA ALA A 439 2.43 6.74 16.80
C ALA A 439 1.25 7.65 17.20
N GLY A 440 1.50 8.95 17.42
CA GLY A 440 0.51 9.94 17.83
C GLY A 440 -0.14 10.71 16.66
N GLU A 441 -0.82 11.80 17.01
CA GLU A 441 -1.52 12.68 16.05
C GLU A 441 -0.58 13.29 15.00
N ARG A 442 -1.00 13.29 13.73
CA ARG A 442 -0.12 13.63 12.60
C ARG A 442 0.29 15.11 12.61
N THR A 443 -0.65 16.00 12.91
CA THR A 443 -0.36 17.44 13.00
C THR A 443 0.53 17.77 14.20
N HIS A 444 0.36 17.08 15.33
CA HIS A 444 1.24 17.23 16.50
C HIS A 444 2.66 16.78 16.18
N TRP A 445 2.80 15.62 15.53
CA TRP A 445 4.10 15.15 15.06
C TRP A 445 4.74 16.14 14.09
N ALA A 446 4.00 16.65 13.10
CA ALA A 446 4.52 17.63 12.14
C ALA A 446 5.05 18.91 12.81
N LYS A 447 4.31 19.46 13.78
CA LYS A 447 4.71 20.65 14.55
C LYS A 447 5.96 20.38 15.39
N THR A 448 6.01 19.23 16.05
CA THR A 448 7.14 18.81 16.88
C THR A 448 8.40 18.59 16.02
N ARG A 449 8.26 17.88 14.89
CA ARG A 449 9.33 17.69 13.89
C ARG A 449 9.89 19.02 13.41
N ARG A 450 9.00 19.98 13.10
CA ARG A 450 9.40 21.33 12.67
C ARG A 450 10.18 22.08 13.75
N ALA A 451 9.72 22.03 15.00
CA ALA A 451 10.32 22.79 16.09
C ALA A 451 11.70 22.26 16.50
N TYR A 452 11.87 20.93 16.56
CA TYR A 452 13.02 20.33 17.26
C TYR A 452 13.94 19.45 16.40
N PHE A 453 13.55 19.13 15.16
CA PHE A 453 14.30 18.19 14.28
C PHE A 453 14.78 18.82 12.96
N ARG A 454 14.69 20.15 12.82
CA ARG A 454 15.06 20.84 11.56
C ARG A 454 16.54 21.17 11.41
N SER A 455 17.31 21.13 12.48
CA SER A 455 18.73 21.51 12.53
C SER A 455 19.53 20.64 13.50
N GLY A 456 20.85 20.81 13.48
CA GLY A 456 21.76 20.16 14.43
C GLY A 456 21.79 18.64 14.32
N ILE A 457 22.12 17.98 15.43
CA ILE A 457 22.23 16.53 15.52
C ILE A 457 20.89 15.83 15.26
N ASN A 458 19.77 16.37 15.79
CA ASN A 458 18.44 15.79 15.61
C ASN A 458 18.04 15.67 14.14
N LYS A 459 18.39 16.65 13.30
CA LYS A 459 18.13 16.56 11.86
C LYS A 459 18.90 15.41 11.21
N THR A 460 20.18 15.27 11.56
CA THR A 460 21.04 14.20 11.04
C THR A 460 20.54 12.83 11.49
N SER A 461 20.22 12.69 12.77
CA SER A 461 19.70 11.47 13.38
C SER A 461 18.34 11.06 12.82
N LEU A 462 17.43 12.03 12.65
CA LEU A 462 16.15 11.78 11.99
C LEU A 462 16.32 11.36 10.53
N ASN A 463 17.24 12.00 9.79
CA ASN A 463 17.57 11.60 8.42
C ASN A 463 18.17 10.19 8.37
N ASP A 464 18.97 9.78 9.36
CA ASP A 464 19.50 8.42 9.42
C ASP A 464 18.38 7.38 9.57
N ILE A 465 17.29 7.68 10.28
CA ILE A 465 16.11 6.79 10.34
C ILE A 465 15.26 6.86 9.07
N GLU A 466 14.85 8.07 8.66
CA GLU A 466 13.95 8.29 7.52
C GLU A 466 14.56 7.72 6.23
N ARG A 467 15.86 7.92 5.99
CA ARG A 467 16.57 7.47 4.77
C ARG A 467 17.13 6.05 4.84
N ALA A 468 16.98 5.34 5.97
CA ALA A 468 17.40 3.94 6.06
C ALA A 468 16.70 3.08 4.99
N ALA A 469 17.29 1.95 4.61
CA ALA A 469 16.65 1.03 3.66
C ALA A 469 15.31 0.52 4.19
N PHE A 470 15.27 0.20 5.48
CA PHE A 470 14.11 -0.15 6.29
C PHE A 470 14.53 -0.04 7.76
N VAL A 471 13.57 -0.22 8.67
CA VAL A 471 13.83 -0.26 10.12
C VAL A 471 13.83 -1.70 10.59
N VAL A 472 14.78 -2.04 11.47
CA VAL A 472 14.86 -3.33 12.18
C VAL A 472 14.62 -3.08 13.66
N ILE A 473 13.77 -3.90 14.27
CA ILE A 473 13.47 -3.83 15.69
C ILE A 473 13.99 -5.09 16.35
N LEU A 474 14.96 -4.93 17.24
CA LEU A 474 15.37 -5.98 18.16
C LEU A 474 14.45 -5.85 19.39
N ASP A 475 13.36 -6.60 19.37
CA ASP A 475 12.38 -6.56 20.46
C ASP A 475 12.93 -7.30 21.69
N ASP A 476 12.59 -6.82 22.87
CA ASP A 476 13.00 -7.42 24.15
C ASP A 476 11.94 -8.40 24.70
N GLU A 477 10.80 -8.51 24.02
CA GLU A 477 9.74 -9.46 24.33
C GLU A 477 9.93 -10.80 23.61
N GLU A 478 9.50 -11.87 24.28
CA GLU A 478 9.38 -13.21 23.71
C GLU A 478 7.93 -13.45 23.28
N VAL A 479 7.77 -14.03 22.11
CA VAL A 479 6.45 -14.38 21.54
C VAL A 479 6.43 -15.87 21.21
N SER A 480 5.25 -16.47 21.15
CA SER A 480 5.13 -17.89 20.83
C SER A 480 3.77 -18.20 20.23
N TYR A 481 3.66 -19.38 19.66
CA TYR A 481 2.40 -19.96 19.22
C TYR A 481 2.16 -21.28 19.96
N ASP A 482 0.93 -21.46 20.44
CA ASP A 482 0.47 -22.68 21.08
C ASP A 482 -0.96 -22.95 20.62
N LYS A 483 -1.21 -24.16 20.12
CA LYS A 483 -2.53 -24.56 19.62
C LYS A 483 -3.57 -24.64 20.74
N ASN A 484 -3.12 -24.88 21.98
CA ASN A 484 -4.00 -25.02 23.14
C ASN A 484 -4.21 -23.70 23.89
N ASP A 485 -3.44 -22.65 23.58
CA ASP A 485 -3.52 -21.34 24.21
C ASP A 485 -3.50 -20.23 23.15
N SER A 486 -4.69 -19.83 22.72
CA SER A 486 -4.86 -18.77 21.71
C SER A 486 -4.27 -17.42 22.15
N THR A 487 -4.14 -17.18 23.46
CA THR A 487 -3.70 -15.87 23.98
C THR A 487 -2.25 -15.56 23.61
N LYS A 488 -1.42 -16.58 23.37
CA LYS A 488 -0.03 -16.41 22.92
C LYS A 488 0.02 -15.83 21.50
N LEU A 489 -0.81 -16.34 20.59
CA LEU A 489 -0.89 -15.83 19.22
C LEU A 489 -1.54 -14.44 19.18
N ASP A 490 -2.57 -14.21 20.00
CA ASP A 490 -3.22 -12.90 20.16
C ASP A 490 -2.18 -11.85 20.60
N ARG A 491 -1.38 -12.15 21.63
CA ARG A 491 -0.30 -11.28 22.13
C ARG A 491 0.80 -11.04 21.09
N TRP A 492 1.17 -12.06 20.32
CA TRP A 492 2.14 -11.87 19.24
C TRP A 492 1.59 -10.89 18.18
N ALA A 493 0.31 -11.00 17.82
CA ALA A 493 -0.35 -10.06 16.91
C ALA A 493 -0.33 -8.61 17.43
N HIS A 494 -0.64 -8.41 18.72
CA HIS A 494 -0.55 -7.11 19.39
C HIS A 494 0.88 -6.52 19.30
N ASN A 495 1.89 -7.33 19.61
CA ASN A 495 3.29 -6.91 19.53
C ASN A 495 3.69 -6.48 18.09
N LEU A 496 3.19 -7.19 17.07
CA LEU A 496 3.47 -6.85 15.67
C LEU A 496 2.70 -5.60 15.18
N LEU A 497 1.45 -5.40 15.62
CA LEU A 497 0.65 -4.25 15.21
C LEU A 497 1.16 -2.93 15.82
N HIS A 498 1.35 -2.88 17.14
CA HIS A 498 1.65 -1.62 17.85
C HIS A 498 2.85 -1.72 18.79
N GLY A 499 3.30 -2.91 19.17
CA GLY A 499 4.35 -3.07 20.18
C GLY A 499 4.02 -2.29 21.44
N LYS A 500 4.98 -1.48 21.92
CA LYS A 500 4.82 -0.58 23.07
C LYS A 500 4.47 0.86 22.65
N GLY A 501 4.16 1.10 21.37
CA GLY A 501 3.92 2.43 20.79
C GLY A 501 5.18 3.27 20.55
N TYR A 502 6.24 3.07 21.34
CA TYR A 502 7.50 3.81 21.18
C TYR A 502 8.67 2.97 20.64
N ASN A 503 8.47 1.66 20.46
CA ASN A 503 9.50 0.73 19.99
C ASN A 503 9.37 0.38 18.49
N ARG A 504 8.77 1.28 17.69
CA ARG A 504 8.58 1.17 16.24
C ARG A 504 8.69 2.55 15.61
N TRP A 505 9.00 2.61 14.32
CA TRP A 505 8.89 3.83 13.53
C TRP A 505 7.72 3.70 12.53
N PHE A 506 6.52 4.09 12.95
CA PHE A 506 5.29 3.81 12.18
C PHE A 506 5.22 4.53 10.83
N ASP A 507 6.02 5.57 10.67
CA ASP A 507 6.18 6.31 9.42
C ASP A 507 7.02 5.55 8.37
N LYS A 508 7.80 4.54 8.78
CA LYS A 508 8.66 3.80 7.86
C LYS A 508 7.80 2.92 6.96
N SER A 509 8.20 2.75 5.69
CA SER A 509 7.49 1.85 4.77
C SER A 509 7.22 0.47 5.38
N PHE A 510 8.19 -0.06 6.12
CA PHE A 510 7.98 -1.15 7.06
C PHE A 510 9.05 -1.20 8.17
N ASN A 511 8.67 -1.82 9.29
CA ASN A 511 9.51 -2.22 10.40
C ASN A 511 9.63 -3.76 10.39
N MET A 512 10.85 -4.29 10.27
CA MET A 512 11.16 -5.71 10.45
C MET A 512 11.36 -5.99 11.94
N ILE A 513 10.53 -6.81 12.54
CA ILE A 513 10.51 -7.04 13.99
C ILE A 513 11.11 -8.42 14.28
N ILE A 514 12.10 -8.49 15.17
CA ILE A 514 12.73 -9.73 15.62
C ILE A 514 12.63 -9.77 17.14
N SER A 515 11.77 -10.66 17.64
CA SER A 515 11.59 -10.92 19.07
C SER A 515 12.85 -11.45 19.73
N LYS A 516 12.90 -11.39 21.07
CA LYS A 516 14.04 -11.87 21.87
C LYS A 516 14.35 -13.34 21.64
N ASN A 517 13.32 -14.16 21.41
CA ASN A 517 13.46 -15.56 21.06
C ASN A 517 13.50 -15.79 19.54
N ALA A 518 13.84 -14.80 18.72
CA ALA A 518 14.11 -14.92 17.29
C ALA A 518 12.92 -15.32 16.39
N HIS A 519 11.67 -15.19 16.85
CA HIS A 519 10.53 -15.07 15.92
C HIS A 519 10.56 -13.71 15.21
N ALA A 520 10.18 -13.70 13.92
CA ALA A 520 10.15 -12.51 13.10
C ALA A 520 8.72 -12.09 12.70
N GLY A 521 8.56 -10.83 12.32
CA GLY A 521 7.34 -10.32 11.73
C GLY A 521 7.53 -8.91 11.18
N ILE A 522 6.45 -8.31 10.71
CA ILE A 522 6.49 -7.00 10.03
C ILE A 522 5.34 -6.11 10.49
N ASN A 523 5.62 -4.81 10.57
CA ASN A 523 4.63 -3.73 10.59
C ASN A 523 4.85 -2.85 9.36
N ALA A 524 3.79 -2.48 8.63
CA ALA A 524 3.91 -1.72 7.39
C ALA A 524 2.97 -0.50 7.38
N GLU A 525 3.51 0.63 6.92
CA GLU A 525 2.74 1.85 6.65
C GLU A 525 1.95 1.67 5.34
N HIS A 526 0.65 2.01 5.34
CA HIS A 526 -0.25 1.56 4.28
C HIS A 526 -0.30 2.49 3.05
N SER A 527 0.09 3.75 3.19
CA SER A 527 -0.16 4.75 2.15
C SER A 527 0.53 4.46 0.82
N TRP A 528 1.67 3.76 0.83
CA TRP A 528 2.47 3.52 -0.38
C TRP A 528 2.12 2.21 -1.11
N GLY A 529 1.53 1.24 -0.42
CA GLY A 529 1.33 -0.10 -0.95
C GLY A 529 0.38 -0.97 -0.12
N ASP A 530 -0.14 -2.00 -0.79
CA ASP A 530 -1.13 -2.92 -0.24
C ASP A 530 -0.46 -4.22 0.24
N ALA A 531 -1.13 -4.94 1.14
CA ALA A 531 -0.59 -6.13 1.81
C ALA A 531 -0.05 -7.21 0.85
N ALA A 532 -0.58 -7.32 -0.37
CA ALA A 532 -0.09 -8.28 -1.37
C ALA A 532 1.40 -8.12 -1.69
N VAL A 533 1.92 -6.88 -1.70
CA VAL A 533 3.36 -6.61 -1.98
C VAL A 533 4.22 -7.02 -0.79
N ILE A 534 3.77 -6.73 0.43
CA ILE A 534 4.45 -7.16 1.67
C ILE A 534 4.41 -8.68 1.80
N ALA A 535 3.29 -9.34 1.51
CA ALA A 535 3.17 -10.79 1.56
C ALA A 535 4.15 -11.48 0.59
N HIS A 536 4.29 -10.97 -0.63
CA HIS A 536 5.29 -11.48 -1.58
C HIS A 536 6.72 -11.31 -1.03
N PHE A 537 7.03 -10.13 -0.49
CA PHE A 537 8.33 -9.87 0.12
C PHE A 537 8.60 -10.81 1.31
N MET A 538 7.62 -11.00 2.21
CA MET A 538 7.74 -11.89 3.36
C MET A 538 7.94 -13.34 2.92
N GLU A 539 7.17 -13.85 1.95
CA GLU A 539 7.37 -15.21 1.43
C GLU A 539 8.77 -15.41 0.83
N PHE A 540 9.25 -14.43 0.05
CA PHE A 540 10.62 -14.45 -0.48
C PHE A 540 11.65 -14.50 0.65
N MET A 541 11.48 -13.63 1.64
CA MET A 541 12.38 -13.54 2.78
C MET A 541 12.44 -14.87 3.53
N LEU A 542 11.29 -15.41 3.94
CA LEU A 542 11.19 -16.67 4.70
C LEU A 542 11.75 -17.86 3.93
N LEU A 543 11.47 -17.95 2.63
CA LEU A 543 12.06 -18.98 1.78
C LEU A 543 13.58 -18.92 1.82
N LYS A 544 14.17 -17.73 1.61
CA LYS A 544 15.62 -17.58 1.60
C LYS A 544 16.23 -17.82 2.97
N ASP A 545 15.62 -17.28 4.00
CA ASP A 545 16.16 -17.32 5.34
C ASP A 545 16.08 -18.73 5.98
N ILE A 546 14.93 -19.41 5.88
CA ILE A 546 14.72 -20.73 6.53
C ILE A 546 15.29 -21.88 5.68
N VAL A 547 15.06 -21.86 4.36
CA VAL A 547 15.33 -23.02 3.50
C VAL A 547 16.67 -22.91 2.78
N ILE A 548 17.01 -21.73 2.26
CA ILE A 548 18.20 -21.56 1.40
C ILE A 548 19.46 -21.27 2.21
N TYR A 549 19.43 -20.25 3.08
CA TYR A 549 20.57 -19.86 3.89
C TYR A 549 20.62 -20.67 5.19
N GLY A 550 19.53 -20.67 5.97
CA GLY A 550 19.45 -21.37 7.24
C GLY A 550 20.52 -20.94 8.25
N TYR A 551 20.74 -21.78 9.26
CA TYR A 551 21.62 -21.54 10.39
C TYR A 551 22.56 -22.74 10.62
N ASP A 552 23.67 -22.52 11.31
CA ASP A 552 24.58 -23.59 11.73
C ASP A 552 24.07 -24.31 13.01
N GLU A 553 24.84 -25.29 13.49
CA GLU A 553 24.49 -26.09 14.68
C GLU A 553 24.38 -25.28 15.97
N ASN A 554 25.01 -24.11 16.02
CA ASN A 554 24.95 -23.17 17.16
C ASN A 554 23.85 -22.10 16.97
N GLY A 555 23.07 -22.18 15.89
CA GLY A 555 22.04 -21.21 15.54
C GLY A 555 22.57 -19.91 14.93
N ASN A 556 23.84 -19.84 14.53
CA ASN A 556 24.45 -18.67 13.90
C ASN A 556 24.23 -18.65 12.38
N CYS A 557 24.40 -17.49 11.77
CA CYS A 557 24.46 -17.37 10.31
C CYS A 557 25.66 -18.14 9.77
N LYS A 558 25.42 -18.98 8.76
CA LYS A 558 26.48 -19.75 8.10
C LYS A 558 27.50 -18.84 7.40
N GLY A 559 28.74 -19.32 7.34
CA GLY A 559 29.87 -18.66 6.69
C GLY A 559 30.80 -17.97 7.68
N GLU A 560 32.00 -17.60 7.22
CA GLU A 560 33.01 -16.96 8.06
C GLU A 560 33.07 -15.45 7.80
N PRO A 561 32.99 -14.60 8.84
CA PRO A 561 33.02 -13.15 8.68
C PRO A 561 34.38 -12.67 8.18
N SER A 562 34.41 -12.05 6.99
CA SER A 562 35.64 -11.46 6.45
C SER A 562 35.80 -9.97 6.77
N VAL A 563 34.70 -9.32 7.17
CA VAL A 563 34.63 -7.89 7.45
C VAL A 563 33.90 -7.65 8.77
N PHE A 564 34.53 -6.90 9.66
CA PHE A 564 33.95 -6.47 10.93
C PHE A 564 33.68 -4.97 10.90
N VAL A 565 32.40 -4.60 10.90
CA VAL A 565 31.93 -3.22 11.00
C VAL A 565 31.25 -3.06 12.35
N LYS A 566 31.42 -1.91 13.00
CA LYS A 566 30.70 -1.61 14.24
C LYS A 566 29.41 -0.84 13.92
N PRO A 567 28.29 -1.13 14.61
CA PRO A 567 27.09 -0.31 14.52
C PRO A 567 27.37 1.09 15.07
N GLU A 568 26.77 2.11 14.45
CA GLU A 568 26.92 3.51 14.90
C GLU A 568 25.70 3.91 15.74
N ARG A 569 25.91 4.41 16.96
CA ARG A 569 24.84 4.91 17.81
C ARG A 569 24.28 6.24 17.27
N ILE A 570 22.97 6.30 17.07
CA ILE A 570 22.28 7.54 16.68
C ILE A 570 22.00 8.36 17.94
N LYS A 571 22.57 9.57 18.02
CA LYS A 571 22.49 10.44 19.20
C LYS A 571 21.44 11.52 19.02
N TRP A 572 20.90 12.03 20.12
CA TRP A 572 19.88 13.07 20.10
C TRP A 572 20.25 14.20 21.06
N ASP A 573 19.71 15.38 20.80
CA ASP A 573 19.77 16.54 21.68
C ASP A 573 18.33 17.07 21.81
N ILE A 574 17.54 16.42 22.65
CA ILE A 574 16.10 16.67 22.77
C ILE A 574 15.88 17.65 23.92
N PRO A 575 15.40 18.88 23.65
CA PRO A 575 15.14 19.85 24.69
C PRO A 575 13.86 19.51 25.47
N GLU A 576 13.75 20.00 26.71
CA GLU A 576 12.61 19.77 27.61
C GLU A 576 11.22 19.96 26.95
N PRO A 577 10.96 21.01 26.14
CA PRO A 577 9.66 21.14 25.46
C PRO A 577 9.33 20.00 24.47
N ALA A 578 10.35 19.38 23.88
CA ALA A 578 10.16 18.23 23.00
C ALA A 578 9.83 16.96 23.80
N LEU A 579 10.31 16.83 25.04
CA LEU A 579 9.91 15.75 25.95
C LEU A 579 8.42 15.78 26.26
N LYS A 580 7.89 16.96 26.58
CA LYS A 580 6.44 17.15 26.77
C LYS A 580 5.64 16.76 25.53
N ALA A 581 6.16 17.06 24.34
CA ALA A 581 5.52 16.65 23.09
C ALA A 581 5.54 15.12 22.89
N ILE A 582 6.62 14.44 23.31
CA ILE A 582 6.72 12.98 23.34
C ILE A 582 5.68 12.40 24.30
N ASP A 583 5.54 12.96 25.51
CA ASP A 583 4.57 12.49 26.51
C ASP A 583 3.12 12.60 26.02
N ILE A 584 2.77 13.71 25.34
CA ILE A 584 1.43 13.86 24.71
C ILE A 584 1.18 12.74 23.70
N SER A 585 2.16 12.44 22.84
CA SER A 585 2.03 11.33 21.89
C SER A 585 1.98 9.96 22.59
N MET A 586 2.68 9.80 23.71
CA MET A 586 2.65 8.59 24.53
C MET A 586 1.27 8.35 25.13
N ASP A 587 0.61 9.38 25.66
CA ASP A 587 -0.76 9.28 26.17
C ASP A 587 -1.76 8.87 25.09
N VAL A 588 -1.63 9.43 23.88
CA VAL A 588 -2.47 9.06 22.73
C VAL A 588 -2.22 7.61 22.33
N ALA A 589 -0.94 7.22 22.17
CA ALA A 589 -0.58 5.86 21.78
C ALA A 589 -1.06 4.83 22.81
N LYS A 590 -0.89 5.11 24.10
CA LYS A 590 -1.33 4.23 25.19
C LYS A 590 -2.85 4.03 25.16
N LYS A 591 -3.64 5.09 25.01
CA LYS A 591 -5.10 4.98 24.89
C LYS A 591 -5.51 4.09 23.72
N LEU A 592 -4.86 4.23 22.56
CA LEU A 592 -5.16 3.40 21.40
C LEU A 592 -4.78 1.92 21.62
N ILE A 593 -3.63 1.68 22.26
CA ILE A 593 -3.15 0.32 22.58
C ILE A 593 -4.09 -0.37 23.58
N ASP A 594 -4.48 0.35 24.63
CA ASP A 594 -5.35 -0.18 25.67
C ASP A 594 -6.77 -0.46 25.13
N ASP A 595 -7.20 0.29 24.10
CA ASP A 595 -8.54 0.18 23.51
C ASP A 595 -8.64 -0.88 22.39
N VAL A 596 -7.58 -1.22 21.66
CA VAL A 596 -7.68 -2.24 20.61
C VAL A 596 -7.77 -3.65 21.20
N GLU A 597 -8.76 -4.44 20.79
CA GLU A 597 -8.84 -5.87 21.05
C GLU A 597 -8.50 -6.65 19.78
N MET A 598 -7.73 -7.74 19.92
CA MET A 598 -7.41 -8.66 18.84
C MET A 598 -7.66 -10.11 19.27
N ALA A 599 -8.23 -10.90 18.37
CA ALA A 599 -8.45 -12.33 18.56
C ALA A 599 -8.18 -13.07 17.26
N LEU A 600 -7.16 -13.92 17.25
CA LEU A 600 -6.75 -14.70 16.09
C LEU A 600 -7.32 -16.11 16.17
N LEU A 601 -7.58 -16.70 15.01
CA LEU A 601 -8.03 -18.07 14.85
C LEU A 601 -7.21 -18.78 13.78
N VAL A 602 -6.54 -19.86 14.16
CA VAL A 602 -5.95 -20.82 13.21
C VAL A 602 -6.90 -22.01 13.13
N TRP A 603 -7.68 -22.07 12.06
CA TRP A 603 -8.64 -23.12 11.78
C TRP A 603 -8.00 -24.23 10.95
N THR A 604 -8.02 -25.46 11.46
CA THR A 604 -7.38 -26.62 10.81
C THR A 604 -8.32 -27.80 10.55
N ASP A 605 -9.60 -27.68 10.89
CA ASP A 605 -10.55 -28.79 10.70
C ASP A 605 -10.88 -29.02 9.23
N TYR A 606 -10.77 -27.97 8.41
CA TYR A 606 -10.85 -28.00 6.95
C TYR A 606 -10.31 -26.71 6.34
N GLY A 607 -9.94 -26.74 5.05
CA GLY A 607 -9.55 -25.54 4.30
C GLY A 607 -10.10 -25.52 2.88
N LYS A 608 -9.35 -24.89 1.95
CA LYS A 608 -9.76 -24.81 0.53
C LYS A 608 -9.95 -26.18 -0.12
N GLY A 609 -9.26 -27.22 0.35
CA GLY A 609 -9.36 -28.57 -0.20
C GLY A 609 -10.77 -29.12 -0.03
N PHE A 610 -11.37 -28.94 1.15
CA PHE A 610 -12.77 -29.23 1.41
C PHE A 610 -13.70 -28.30 0.62
N ILE A 611 -13.50 -26.98 0.73
CA ILE A 611 -14.42 -25.99 0.14
C ILE A 611 -14.53 -26.16 -1.39
N LYS A 612 -13.42 -26.47 -2.07
CA LYS A 612 -13.43 -26.70 -3.53
C LYS A 612 -14.25 -27.92 -3.95
N LYS A 613 -14.36 -28.97 -3.12
CA LYS A 613 -15.24 -30.13 -3.39
C LYS A 613 -16.71 -29.69 -3.47
N LEU A 614 -17.06 -28.61 -2.79
CA LEU A 614 -18.38 -28.01 -2.79
C LEU A 614 -18.68 -27.22 -4.08
N ARG A 615 -17.68 -27.04 -4.96
CA ARG A 615 -17.76 -26.26 -6.21
C ARG A 615 -18.11 -24.79 -5.99
N VAL A 616 -17.60 -24.19 -4.91
CA VAL A 616 -17.67 -22.76 -4.64
C VAL A 616 -16.26 -22.20 -4.45
N SER A 617 -16.10 -20.89 -4.66
CA SER A 617 -14.83 -20.21 -4.37
C SER A 617 -14.55 -20.23 -2.85
N PRO A 618 -13.34 -20.62 -2.41
CA PRO A 618 -12.96 -20.54 -1.00
C PRO A 618 -13.15 -19.14 -0.43
N ASP A 619 -12.74 -18.12 -1.16
CA ASP A 619 -12.87 -16.73 -0.74
C ASP A 619 -14.34 -16.31 -0.54
N ALA A 620 -15.19 -16.57 -1.53
CA ALA A 620 -16.62 -16.28 -1.43
C ALA A 620 -17.30 -17.05 -0.28
N PHE A 621 -16.91 -18.31 -0.06
CA PHE A 621 -17.42 -19.11 1.06
C PHE A 621 -17.06 -18.47 2.41
N LEU A 622 -15.82 -18.00 2.57
CA LEU A 622 -15.38 -17.35 3.81
C LEU A 622 -16.07 -16.00 4.00
N GLN A 623 -16.26 -15.22 2.94
CA GLN A 623 -17.06 -13.99 3.00
C GLN A 623 -18.50 -14.26 3.42
N MET A 624 -19.16 -15.30 2.90
CA MET A 624 -20.50 -15.69 3.35
C MET A 624 -20.52 -16.20 4.79
N CYS A 625 -19.48 -16.90 5.23
CA CYS A 625 -19.31 -17.29 6.63
C CYS A 625 -19.19 -16.07 7.55
N LEU A 626 -18.43 -15.04 7.14
CA LEU A 626 -18.31 -13.78 7.87
C LEU A 626 -19.63 -13.00 7.92
N GLN A 627 -20.40 -12.98 6.83
CA GLN A 627 -21.76 -12.39 6.84
C GLN A 627 -22.68 -13.11 7.83
N TYR A 628 -22.62 -14.45 7.87
CA TYR A 628 -23.39 -15.25 8.81
C TYR A 628 -22.97 -15.01 10.26
N THR A 629 -21.65 -15.01 10.52
CA THR A 629 -21.07 -14.75 11.84
C THR A 629 -21.48 -13.36 12.34
N TYR A 630 -21.32 -12.33 11.51
CA TYR A 630 -21.66 -10.96 11.86
C TYR A 630 -23.15 -10.82 12.18
N TYR A 631 -24.04 -11.42 11.40
CA TYR A 631 -25.48 -11.36 11.68
C TYR A 631 -25.85 -12.05 12.99
N LYS A 632 -25.28 -13.22 13.31
CA LYS A 632 -25.50 -13.89 14.61
C LYS A 632 -25.02 -13.03 15.78
N ASN A 633 -23.91 -12.32 15.60
CA ASN A 633 -23.30 -11.50 16.64
C ASN A 633 -23.99 -10.12 16.81
N GLN A 634 -24.42 -9.49 15.71
CA GLN A 634 -24.93 -8.10 15.71
C GLN A 634 -26.45 -8.01 15.49
N ASN A 635 -27.10 -9.10 15.10
CA ASN A 635 -28.53 -9.19 14.78
C ASN A 635 -29.02 -8.18 13.72
N LYS A 636 -28.12 -7.73 12.83
CA LYS A 636 -28.42 -6.82 11.73
C LYS A 636 -27.43 -7.00 10.59
N PHE A 637 -27.83 -6.56 9.40
CA PHE A 637 -26.93 -6.41 8.26
C PHE A 637 -26.20 -5.07 8.34
N SER A 638 -25.02 -5.00 7.76
CA SER A 638 -24.22 -3.76 7.72
C SER A 638 -23.32 -3.76 6.49
N LEU A 639 -22.92 -2.56 6.07
CA LEU A 639 -22.02 -2.41 4.94
C LEU A 639 -20.70 -3.14 5.25
N THR A 640 -20.33 -4.06 4.37
CA THR A 640 -19.11 -4.88 4.50
C THR A 640 -18.14 -4.51 3.40
N TYR A 641 -16.91 -4.15 3.77
CA TYR A 641 -15.81 -3.89 2.86
C TYR A 641 -14.99 -5.16 2.66
N GLU A 642 -14.68 -5.49 1.41
CA GLU A 642 -13.57 -6.38 1.07
C GLU A 642 -12.65 -5.70 0.05
N ALA A 643 -11.34 -5.77 0.30
CA ALA A 643 -10.34 -5.23 -0.63
C ALA A 643 -10.19 -6.13 -1.87
N SER A 644 -10.38 -5.56 -3.06
CA SER A 644 -10.05 -6.21 -4.34
C SER A 644 -8.99 -5.41 -5.09
N MET A 645 -7.96 -6.07 -5.59
CA MET A 645 -6.86 -5.40 -6.31
C MET A 645 -7.28 -4.93 -7.71
N THR A 646 -6.93 -3.70 -8.07
CA THR A 646 -7.09 -3.15 -9.44
C THR A 646 -5.76 -3.10 -10.19
N ARG A 647 -4.78 -3.90 -9.76
CA ARG A 647 -3.44 -3.96 -10.36
C ARG A 647 -3.41 -4.47 -11.80
N LEU A 648 -4.54 -4.89 -12.37
CA LEU A 648 -4.70 -5.10 -13.83
C LEU A 648 -4.54 -3.81 -14.65
N TYR A 649 -4.55 -2.65 -13.98
CA TYR A 649 -4.43 -1.33 -14.57
C TYR A 649 -3.17 -0.62 -14.08
N ARG A 650 -2.68 0.30 -14.89
CA ARG A 650 -1.55 1.16 -14.54
C ARG A 650 -1.86 1.91 -13.24
N GLU A 651 -0.92 1.82 -12.29
CA GLU A 651 -1.00 2.45 -10.96
C GLU A 651 -2.21 1.99 -10.12
N GLY A 652 -2.90 0.89 -10.51
CA GLY A 652 -4.02 0.37 -9.74
C GLY A 652 -3.64 -0.04 -8.31
N ARG A 653 -4.43 0.41 -7.35
CA ARG A 653 -4.41 0.00 -5.94
C ARG A 653 -5.54 -0.99 -5.69
N THR A 654 -6.64 -0.51 -5.12
CA THR A 654 -7.78 -1.32 -4.69
C THR A 654 -9.12 -0.74 -5.16
N GLU A 655 -10.12 -1.60 -5.23
CA GLU A 655 -11.55 -1.30 -5.30
C GLU A 655 -12.24 -2.07 -4.16
N THR A 656 -13.46 -1.67 -3.81
CA THR A 656 -14.28 -2.32 -2.79
C THR A 656 -15.19 -3.39 -3.41
N VAL A 657 -15.20 -4.57 -2.80
CA VAL A 657 -16.28 -5.55 -2.96
C VAL A 657 -17.21 -5.41 -1.77
N ARG A 658 -18.50 -5.12 -2.04
CA ARG A 658 -19.53 -5.00 -1.01
C ARG A 658 -20.13 -6.38 -0.73
N SER A 659 -19.60 -7.11 0.25
CA SER A 659 -19.98 -8.50 0.50
C SER A 659 -21.42 -8.68 1.01
N CYS A 660 -21.98 -7.67 1.67
CA CYS A 660 -23.37 -7.65 2.09
C CYS A 660 -24.28 -7.32 0.89
N THR A 661 -24.89 -8.35 0.32
CA THR A 661 -25.78 -8.29 -0.85
C THR A 661 -27.15 -8.87 -0.48
N THR A 662 -28.16 -8.66 -1.32
CA THR A 662 -29.46 -9.33 -1.15
C THR A 662 -29.31 -10.86 -1.12
N GLN A 663 -28.41 -11.42 -1.94
CA GLN A 663 -28.16 -12.86 -2.00
C GLN A 663 -27.47 -13.38 -0.73
N SER A 664 -26.45 -12.66 -0.22
CA SER A 664 -25.81 -13.03 1.06
C SER A 664 -26.80 -12.93 2.21
N SER A 665 -27.63 -11.88 2.24
CA SER A 665 -28.64 -11.67 3.28
C SER A 665 -29.71 -12.77 3.27
N ALA A 666 -30.19 -13.15 2.08
CA ALA A 666 -31.13 -14.26 1.94
C ALA A 666 -30.53 -15.60 2.41
N PHE A 667 -29.25 -15.85 2.12
CA PHE A 667 -28.53 -17.02 2.65
C PHE A 667 -28.42 -17.00 4.18
N VAL A 668 -28.00 -15.87 4.75
CA VAL A 668 -27.84 -15.69 6.20
C VAL A 668 -29.17 -15.88 6.93
N LEU A 669 -30.25 -15.26 6.45
CA LEU A 669 -31.59 -15.43 7.02
C LEU A 669 -32.05 -16.90 6.95
N ALA A 670 -31.75 -17.61 5.86
CA ALA A 670 -32.09 -19.02 5.75
C ALA A 670 -31.27 -19.91 6.70
N MET A 671 -30.05 -19.52 7.08
CA MET A 671 -29.23 -20.25 8.05
C MET A 671 -29.79 -20.16 9.47
N VAL A 672 -30.37 -19.01 9.85
CA VAL A 672 -30.97 -18.82 11.19
C VAL A 672 -32.43 -19.27 11.28
N ASP A 673 -33.12 -19.45 10.14
CA ASP A 673 -34.51 -19.92 10.11
C ASP A 673 -34.61 -21.44 10.34
N PRO A 674 -35.23 -21.92 11.43
CA PRO A 674 -35.37 -23.35 11.72
C PRO A 674 -36.26 -24.08 10.70
N ASN A 675 -37.10 -23.38 9.95
CA ASN A 675 -38.00 -23.97 8.96
C ASN A 675 -37.31 -24.24 7.62
N LYS A 676 -36.10 -23.72 7.41
CA LYS A 676 -35.35 -23.91 6.16
C LYS A 676 -34.62 -25.24 6.14
N THR A 677 -34.86 -25.99 5.08
CA THR A 677 -34.16 -27.24 4.85
C THR A 677 -32.69 -27.01 4.53
N LYS A 678 -31.87 -28.03 4.80
CA LYS A 678 -30.45 -28.05 4.42
C LYS A 678 -30.24 -27.79 2.92
N ALA A 679 -31.10 -28.33 2.08
CA ALA A 679 -31.04 -28.17 0.62
C ALA A 679 -31.28 -26.71 0.19
N GLU A 680 -32.28 -26.04 0.78
CA GLU A 680 -32.53 -24.62 0.52
C GLU A 680 -31.36 -23.73 0.96
N ARG A 681 -30.84 -23.95 2.18
CA ARG A 681 -29.66 -23.23 2.71
C ARG A 681 -28.47 -23.37 1.77
N LEU A 682 -28.21 -24.59 1.30
CA LEU A 682 -27.13 -24.87 0.37
C LEU A 682 -27.32 -24.19 -1.00
N GLN A 683 -28.55 -24.18 -1.52
CA GLN A 683 -28.85 -23.50 -2.77
C GLN A 683 -28.63 -21.99 -2.66
N LEU A 684 -29.05 -21.38 -1.55
CA LEU A 684 -28.85 -19.95 -1.28
C LEU A 684 -27.37 -19.62 -1.08
N LEU A 685 -26.61 -20.46 -0.39
CA LEU A 685 -25.15 -20.32 -0.24
C LEU A 685 -24.46 -20.27 -1.61
N ARG A 686 -24.80 -21.20 -2.51
CA ARG A 686 -24.22 -21.22 -3.88
C ARG A 686 -24.52 -19.93 -4.64
N LYS A 687 -25.78 -19.47 -4.61
CA LYS A 687 -26.19 -18.20 -5.25
C LYS A 687 -25.44 -16.99 -4.68
N ALA A 688 -25.27 -16.95 -3.36
CA ALA A 688 -24.55 -15.87 -2.69
C ALA A 688 -23.06 -15.88 -3.04
N CYS A 689 -22.43 -17.05 -3.05
CA CYS A 689 -21.05 -17.22 -3.48
C CYS A 689 -20.83 -16.83 -4.94
N ASP A 690 -21.74 -17.22 -5.85
CA ASP A 690 -21.66 -16.88 -7.27
C ASP A 690 -21.76 -15.36 -7.48
N ARG A 691 -22.71 -14.71 -6.78
CA ARG A 691 -22.85 -13.26 -6.80
C ARG A 691 -21.62 -12.55 -6.27
N HIS A 692 -21.06 -13.03 -5.16
CA HIS A 692 -19.85 -12.46 -4.60
C HIS A 692 -18.65 -12.57 -5.57
N GLN A 693 -18.48 -13.72 -6.23
CA GLN A 693 -17.44 -13.88 -7.26
C GLN A 693 -17.67 -13.01 -8.50
N GLU A 694 -18.91 -12.72 -8.87
CA GLU A 694 -19.21 -11.73 -9.90
C GLU A 694 -18.75 -10.32 -9.48
N LEU A 695 -19.09 -9.90 -8.26
CA LEU A 695 -18.67 -8.60 -7.72
C LEU A 695 -17.15 -8.47 -7.64
N TYR A 696 -16.45 -9.52 -7.20
CA TYR A 696 -14.99 -9.53 -7.13
C TYR A 696 -14.35 -9.36 -8.51
N ARG A 697 -14.88 -10.05 -9.53
CA ARG A 697 -14.43 -9.90 -10.93
C ARG A 697 -14.71 -8.50 -11.47
N ASP A 698 -15.88 -7.95 -11.17
CA ASP A 698 -16.24 -6.58 -11.54
C ASP A 698 -15.29 -5.55 -10.90
N ALA A 699 -14.99 -5.69 -9.61
CA ALA A 699 -14.06 -4.82 -8.90
C ALA A 699 -12.65 -4.88 -9.53
N MET A 700 -12.10 -6.08 -9.76
CA MET A 700 -10.82 -6.26 -10.45
C MET A 700 -10.80 -5.66 -11.87
N CYS A 701 -11.96 -5.62 -12.54
CA CYS A 701 -12.12 -5.05 -13.88
C CYS A 701 -12.48 -3.56 -13.88
N GLY A 702 -12.36 -2.87 -12.74
CA GLY A 702 -12.63 -1.43 -12.64
C GLY A 702 -14.12 -1.09 -12.83
N LYS A 703 -15.02 -2.00 -12.49
CA LYS A 703 -16.49 -1.83 -12.54
C LYS A 703 -17.13 -1.76 -11.15
N GLY A 704 -16.32 -1.47 -10.13
CA GLY A 704 -16.79 -1.25 -8.76
C GLY A 704 -17.51 0.09 -8.59
N VAL A 705 -18.05 0.29 -7.39
CA VAL A 705 -18.90 1.44 -7.07
C VAL A 705 -18.12 2.51 -6.31
N ASP A 706 -17.32 2.09 -5.34
CA ASP A 706 -16.80 2.96 -4.30
C ASP A 706 -15.74 3.95 -4.76
N ARG A 707 -14.75 3.51 -5.56
CA ARG A 707 -13.74 4.45 -6.08
C ARG A 707 -14.34 5.47 -7.03
N HIS A 708 -15.39 5.10 -7.76
CA HIS A 708 -16.08 6.03 -8.65
C HIS A 708 -16.86 7.09 -7.87
N LEU A 709 -17.67 6.68 -6.89
CA LEU A 709 -18.40 7.62 -6.02
C LEU A 709 -17.43 8.52 -5.22
N PHE A 710 -16.32 7.97 -4.73
CA PHE A 710 -15.27 8.73 -4.07
C PHE A 710 -14.68 9.81 -4.98
N ALA A 711 -14.34 9.47 -6.23
CA ALA A 711 -13.78 10.46 -7.16
C ALA A 711 -14.79 11.56 -7.53
N LEU A 712 -16.07 11.22 -7.67
CA LEU A 712 -17.14 12.21 -7.86
C LEU A 712 -17.29 13.11 -6.62
N TYR A 713 -17.22 12.54 -5.42
CA TYR A 713 -17.26 13.28 -4.16
C TYR A 713 -16.07 14.24 -4.03
N VAL A 714 -14.86 13.84 -4.39
CA VAL A 714 -13.68 14.71 -4.43
C VAL A 714 -13.91 15.90 -5.36
N ILE A 715 -14.45 15.69 -6.56
CA ILE A 715 -14.79 16.79 -7.49
C ILE A 715 -15.85 17.70 -6.88
N LYS A 716 -16.92 17.15 -6.28
CA LYS A 716 -17.96 17.94 -5.59
C LYS A 716 -17.35 18.88 -4.57
N ARG A 717 -16.35 18.41 -3.82
CA ARG A 717 -15.65 19.18 -2.79
C ARG A 717 -14.75 20.25 -3.38
N TYR A 718 -14.04 19.97 -4.48
CA TYR A 718 -13.27 20.98 -5.21
C TYR A 718 -14.14 22.08 -5.83
N LEU A 719 -15.36 21.75 -6.23
CA LEU A 719 -16.32 22.71 -6.77
C LEU A 719 -17.12 23.43 -5.68
N GLU A 720 -16.96 23.05 -4.40
CA GLU A 720 -17.70 23.60 -3.26
C GLU A 720 -19.23 23.51 -3.43
N GLU A 721 -19.69 22.44 -4.07
CA GLU A 721 -21.11 22.21 -4.36
C GLU A 721 -21.78 21.42 -3.23
N GLU A 722 -23.07 21.61 -3.03
CA GLU A 722 -23.89 20.83 -2.09
C GLU A 722 -24.54 19.63 -2.79
N SER A 723 -24.80 18.55 -2.04
CA SER A 723 -25.38 17.33 -2.63
C SER A 723 -26.04 16.48 -1.54
N PRO A 724 -27.37 16.57 -1.37
CA PRO A 724 -28.09 15.75 -0.40
C PRO A 724 -27.83 14.25 -0.58
N PHE A 725 -27.63 13.79 -1.81
CA PHE A 725 -27.20 12.42 -2.10
C PHE A 725 -25.88 12.08 -1.41
N PHE A 726 -24.85 12.91 -1.55
CA PHE A 726 -23.56 12.63 -0.92
C PHE A 726 -23.58 12.86 0.58
N ASP A 727 -24.39 13.79 1.07
CA ASP A 727 -24.57 14.01 2.51
C ASP A 727 -25.23 12.78 3.18
N LYS A 728 -26.04 12.01 2.44
CA LYS A 728 -26.63 10.73 2.89
C LYS A 728 -25.62 9.56 2.87
N ILE A 729 -24.73 9.50 1.89
CA ILE A 729 -23.90 8.29 1.64
C ILE A 729 -22.41 8.42 2.01
N PHE A 730 -21.92 9.64 2.25
CA PHE A 730 -20.54 9.88 2.66
C PHE A 730 -20.46 10.48 4.07
N PRO A 731 -19.48 10.04 4.87
CA PRO A 731 -18.57 8.92 4.60
C PRO A 731 -19.27 7.55 4.70
N PRO A 732 -18.95 6.57 3.83
CA PRO A 732 -19.46 5.22 4.00
C PRO A 732 -18.92 4.60 5.30
N MET A 733 -19.83 4.07 6.13
CA MET A 733 -19.49 3.40 7.38
C MET A 733 -19.42 1.88 7.20
N TYR A 734 -18.21 1.34 7.12
CA TYR A 734 -17.95 -0.10 7.00
C TYR A 734 -17.78 -0.73 8.39
N LEU A 735 -18.87 -1.23 8.96
CA LEU A 735 -18.83 -1.89 10.28
C LEU A 735 -18.18 -3.28 10.25
N LEU A 736 -18.01 -3.88 9.07
CA LEU A 736 -17.17 -5.05 8.86
C LEU A 736 -16.19 -4.77 7.72
N SER A 737 -14.92 -4.61 8.04
CA SER A 737 -13.86 -4.40 7.05
C SER A 737 -12.99 -5.63 6.94
N THR A 738 -12.86 -6.15 5.72
CA THR A 738 -12.22 -7.44 5.48
C THR A 738 -11.14 -7.37 4.41
N SER A 739 -10.18 -8.28 4.49
CA SER A 739 -9.21 -8.49 3.42
C SER A 739 -8.71 -9.92 3.37
N GLN A 740 -8.59 -10.45 2.16
CA GLN A 740 -7.80 -11.65 1.92
C GLN A 740 -6.35 -11.26 1.59
N THR A 741 -5.38 -11.85 2.28
CA THR A 741 -3.97 -11.71 1.90
C THR A 741 -3.54 -12.88 1.00
N PRO A 742 -3.10 -12.64 -0.25
CA PRO A 742 -2.74 -13.72 -1.15
C PRO A 742 -1.42 -14.39 -0.75
N LEU A 743 -1.40 -15.72 -0.83
CA LEU A 743 -0.21 -16.56 -0.61
C LEU A 743 0.24 -17.28 -1.88
N ASN A 744 1.45 -17.85 -1.84
CA ASN A 744 2.13 -18.59 -2.91
C ASN A 744 2.57 -17.69 -4.08
N GLN A 745 3.05 -16.50 -3.76
CA GLN A 745 3.55 -15.51 -4.73
C GLN A 745 4.98 -15.83 -5.19
N VAL A 746 5.70 -16.72 -4.49
CA VAL A 746 7.06 -17.18 -4.85
C VAL A 746 7.13 -18.60 -5.42
N ASP A 747 6.02 -19.12 -5.98
CA ASP A 747 5.93 -20.49 -6.52
C ASP A 747 7.06 -20.85 -7.51
N SER A 748 7.52 -19.90 -8.32
CA SER A 748 8.63 -20.12 -9.26
C SER A 748 9.99 -20.32 -8.58
N GLU A 749 10.16 -19.81 -7.36
CA GLU A 749 11.37 -20.02 -6.56
C GLU A 749 11.29 -21.29 -5.70
N MET A 750 10.09 -21.83 -5.51
CA MET A 750 9.84 -23.07 -4.75
C MET A 750 9.84 -24.34 -5.63
N VAL A 751 10.28 -24.24 -6.88
CA VAL A 751 10.38 -25.39 -7.79
C VAL A 751 11.40 -26.38 -7.25
N GLY A 752 10.99 -27.65 -7.14
CA GLY A 752 11.83 -28.73 -6.60
C GLY A 752 11.82 -28.84 -5.07
N MET A 753 11.12 -27.97 -4.35
CA MET A 753 10.92 -28.12 -2.90
C MET A 753 9.95 -29.26 -2.57
N SER A 754 10.28 -30.03 -1.53
CA SER A 754 9.37 -31.04 -0.98
C SER A 754 8.17 -30.40 -0.28
N GLU A 755 7.10 -31.17 -0.11
CA GLU A 755 5.92 -30.74 0.65
C GLU A 755 6.26 -30.39 2.10
N ALA A 756 7.14 -31.16 2.74
CA ALA A 756 7.63 -30.88 4.08
C ALA A 756 8.35 -29.51 4.15
N GLN A 757 9.17 -29.15 3.17
CA GLN A 757 9.83 -27.85 3.13
C GLN A 757 8.82 -26.70 2.95
N ARG A 758 7.77 -26.91 2.15
CA ARG A 758 6.70 -25.91 1.97
C ARG A 758 5.89 -25.72 3.25
N LEU A 759 5.63 -26.79 4.00
CA LEU A 759 4.88 -26.74 5.26
C LEU A 759 5.61 -25.88 6.33
N ARG A 760 6.94 -25.89 6.35
CA ARG A 760 7.78 -25.06 7.24
C ARG A 760 7.59 -23.55 7.01
N LEU A 761 7.11 -23.14 5.84
CA LEU A 761 6.88 -21.74 5.46
C LEU A 761 5.43 -21.29 5.72
N THR A 762 4.60 -22.13 6.34
CA THR A 762 3.20 -21.83 6.58
C THR A 762 3.05 -20.75 7.64
N THR A 763 2.53 -19.60 7.21
CA THR A 763 2.28 -18.43 8.05
C THR A 763 0.84 -18.40 8.59
N ALA A 764 0.60 -17.62 9.64
CA ALA A 764 -0.74 -17.19 10.04
C ALA A 764 -1.28 -16.04 9.18
N GLY A 765 -0.43 -15.37 8.40
CA GLY A 765 -0.82 -14.23 7.57
C GLY A 765 -0.56 -12.91 8.27
N GLY A 766 -1.56 -12.04 8.34
CA GLY A 766 -1.43 -10.69 8.85
C GLY A 766 -2.78 -10.02 9.01
N GLY A 767 -2.82 -8.87 9.70
CA GLY A 767 -4.07 -8.17 10.00
C GLY A 767 -3.90 -6.67 10.17
N PHE A 768 -4.97 -6.01 10.59
CA PHE A 768 -5.07 -4.56 10.78
C PHE A 768 -6.10 -4.24 11.89
N GLY A 769 -6.08 -3.02 12.44
CA GLY A 769 -7.07 -2.55 13.41
C GLY A 769 -8.47 -2.32 12.79
N PRO A 770 -9.53 -2.13 13.59
CA PRO A 770 -10.86 -1.84 13.05
C PRO A 770 -10.87 -0.46 12.34
N VAL A 771 -11.65 -0.34 11.26
CA VAL A 771 -11.77 0.91 10.48
C VAL A 771 -12.91 1.82 10.96
N ALA A 772 -13.74 1.33 11.88
CA ALA A 772 -14.86 2.03 12.49
C ALA A 772 -14.87 1.71 13.99
N ASP A 773 -15.24 2.70 14.81
CA ASP A 773 -15.16 2.56 16.27
C ASP A 773 -16.04 1.43 16.81
N ARG A 774 -17.23 1.27 16.23
CA ARG A 774 -18.24 0.27 16.59
C ARG A 774 -18.25 -0.94 15.64
N GLY A 775 -17.14 -1.18 14.94
CA GLY A 775 -17.02 -2.21 13.90
C GLY A 775 -15.85 -3.16 14.09
N TYR A 776 -15.70 -4.09 13.14
CA TYR A 776 -14.67 -5.12 13.12
C TYR A 776 -13.70 -4.97 11.94
N GLY A 777 -12.42 -5.22 12.18
CA GLY A 777 -11.43 -5.55 11.14
C GLY A 777 -11.20 -7.06 11.10
N VAL A 778 -11.35 -7.69 9.93
CA VAL A 778 -11.15 -9.14 9.76
C VAL A 778 -10.28 -9.44 8.53
N SER A 779 -9.02 -9.79 8.75
CA SER A 779 -8.18 -10.32 7.67
C SER A 779 -8.12 -11.84 7.72
N TYR A 780 -7.94 -12.48 6.56
CA TYR A 780 -7.74 -13.91 6.50
C TYR A 780 -6.79 -14.35 5.39
N ILE A 781 -6.21 -15.53 5.59
CA ILE A 781 -5.43 -16.26 4.59
C ILE A 781 -5.94 -17.68 4.46
N VAL A 782 -5.63 -18.30 3.33
CA VAL A 782 -5.88 -19.71 3.09
C VAL A 782 -4.56 -20.41 2.76
N ALA A 783 -4.00 -21.09 3.75
CA ALA A 783 -2.70 -21.75 3.67
C ALA A 783 -2.86 -23.26 3.46
N GLY A 784 -2.09 -23.82 2.52
CA GLY A 784 -2.22 -25.24 2.18
C GLY A 784 -3.64 -25.61 1.74
N GLU A 785 -4.03 -26.88 1.93
CA GLU A 785 -5.38 -27.36 1.63
C GLU A 785 -6.32 -27.30 2.85
N ASP A 786 -5.77 -27.30 4.07
CA ASP A 786 -6.54 -27.54 5.31
C ASP A 786 -6.41 -26.45 6.38
N GLN A 787 -5.66 -25.37 6.15
CA GLN A 787 -5.51 -24.27 7.11
C GLN A 787 -6.15 -22.97 6.60
N ILE A 788 -6.95 -22.35 7.47
CA ILE A 788 -7.44 -20.98 7.31
C ILE A 788 -7.05 -20.21 8.56
N SER A 789 -6.50 -19.01 8.41
CA SER A 789 -6.17 -18.17 9.56
C SER A 789 -6.92 -16.85 9.47
N PHE A 790 -7.51 -16.42 10.58
CA PHE A 790 -8.27 -15.18 10.70
C PHE A 790 -7.64 -14.26 11.77
N HIS A 791 -7.62 -12.97 11.48
CA HIS A 791 -7.21 -11.90 12.38
C HIS A 791 -8.40 -10.99 12.61
N ILE A 792 -8.97 -11.02 13.81
CA ILE A 792 -10.16 -10.24 14.16
C ILE A 792 -9.74 -9.12 15.10
N SER A 793 -10.15 -7.88 14.81
CA SER A 793 -9.89 -6.70 15.63
C SER A 793 -11.16 -5.89 15.86
N SER A 794 -11.26 -5.24 17.03
CA SER A 794 -12.36 -4.36 17.45
C SER A 794 -11.85 -3.37 18.51
N LYS A 795 -12.70 -2.47 18.99
CA LYS A 795 -12.39 -1.57 20.10
C LYS A 795 -13.09 -2.02 21.38
N ARG A 796 -12.40 -1.99 22.51
CA ARG A 796 -12.93 -2.31 23.84
C ARG A 796 -13.93 -1.28 24.32
N SER A 797 -13.75 -0.03 23.88
CA SER A 797 -14.64 1.09 24.16
C SER A 797 -16.02 0.97 23.52
N ALA A 798 -16.17 0.13 22.48
CA ALA A 798 -17.46 -0.13 21.85
C ALA A 798 -18.21 -1.26 22.57
N ASP A 799 -19.37 -0.91 23.11
CA ASP A 799 -20.27 -1.82 23.85
C ASP A 799 -20.82 -2.98 23.00
N ASN A 800 -20.88 -2.82 21.68
CA ASN A 800 -21.44 -3.81 20.76
C ASN A 800 -20.42 -4.77 20.16
N THR A 801 -19.11 -4.60 20.41
CA THR A 801 -18.08 -5.42 19.75
C THR A 801 -17.16 -6.13 20.73
N SER A 802 -16.83 -7.39 20.44
CA SER A 802 -15.72 -8.11 21.06
C SER A 802 -15.08 -9.05 20.04
N SER A 803 -13.78 -8.90 19.80
CA SER A 803 -13.05 -9.77 18.89
C SER A 803 -13.03 -11.22 19.39
N LYS A 804 -12.99 -11.41 20.71
CA LYS A 804 -13.01 -12.76 21.32
C LYS A 804 -14.37 -13.44 21.09
N GLU A 805 -15.47 -12.73 21.33
CA GLU A 805 -16.80 -13.28 21.09
C GLU A 805 -17.04 -13.54 19.60
N PHE A 806 -16.62 -12.61 18.74
CA PHE A 806 -16.70 -12.77 17.29
C PHE A 806 -15.88 -13.99 16.82
N ARG A 807 -14.71 -14.25 17.41
CA ARG A 807 -13.90 -15.45 17.13
C ARG A 807 -14.64 -16.73 17.49
N GLU A 808 -15.24 -16.81 18.67
CA GLU A 808 -15.97 -18.01 19.09
C GLU A 808 -17.22 -18.22 18.23
N GLU A 809 -17.90 -17.14 17.86
CA GLU A 809 -19.03 -17.20 16.93
C GLU A 809 -18.60 -17.64 15.52
N LEU A 810 -17.45 -17.16 15.03
CA LEU A 810 -16.87 -17.57 13.75
C LEU A 810 -16.55 -19.07 13.73
N LYS A 811 -15.99 -19.62 14.82
CA LYS A 811 -15.76 -21.07 14.93
C LYS A 811 -17.07 -21.85 14.77
N ARG A 812 -18.14 -21.43 15.47
CA ARG A 812 -19.46 -22.06 15.35
C ARG A 812 -20.00 -21.95 13.92
N SER A 813 -19.89 -20.77 13.30
CA SER A 813 -20.30 -20.56 11.91
C SER A 813 -19.51 -21.44 10.93
N LEU A 814 -18.20 -21.64 11.11
CA LEU A 814 -17.41 -22.56 10.28
C LEU A 814 -17.90 -24.02 10.42
N ILE A 815 -18.24 -24.46 11.63
CA ILE A 815 -18.81 -25.79 11.89
C ILE A 815 -20.19 -25.91 11.22
N ASP A 816 -21.08 -24.93 11.40
CA ASP A 816 -22.42 -24.90 10.80
C ASP A 816 -22.33 -24.94 9.27
N MET A 817 -21.42 -24.16 8.69
CA MET A 817 -21.16 -24.10 7.26
C MET A 817 -20.69 -25.46 6.72
N ARG A 818 -19.85 -26.20 7.45
CA ARG A 818 -19.42 -27.56 7.10
C ARG A 818 -20.59 -28.56 7.16
N ALA A 819 -21.42 -28.47 8.20
CA ALA A 819 -22.57 -29.36 8.40
C ALA A 819 -23.63 -29.26 7.27
N LEU A 820 -23.68 -28.15 6.53
CA LEU A 820 -24.48 -28.01 5.31
C LEU A 820 -24.11 -29.02 4.21
N PHE A 821 -22.99 -29.73 4.33
CA PHE A 821 -22.47 -30.64 3.31
C PHE A 821 -22.30 -32.07 3.78
N GLU A 822 -22.23 -32.33 5.09
CA GLU A 822 -22.09 -33.69 5.63
C GLU A 822 -23.46 -34.33 5.82
N GLU A 823 -23.75 -35.45 5.15
CA GLU A 823 -24.95 -36.24 5.46
C GLU A 823 -24.90 -36.67 6.94
N LYS A 824 -26.05 -36.67 7.63
CA LYS A 824 -26.09 -37.26 8.98
C LYS A 824 -25.59 -38.71 8.83
N PRO A 825 -24.64 -39.18 9.67
CA PRO A 825 -24.37 -40.60 9.71
C PRO A 825 -25.69 -41.32 10.00
N ASN A 826 -26.06 -42.25 9.11
CA ASN A 826 -27.25 -43.08 9.24
C ASN A 826 -27.24 -43.89 10.54
#